data_AF-A0AAE0BPA7-F1
#
_entry.id   AF-A0AAE0BPA7-F1
#
_cell.length_a   1.000
_cell.length_b   1.000
_cell.length_c   1.000
_cell.angle_alpha   90.00
_cell.angle_beta   90.00
_cell.angle_gamma   90.00
#
_symmetry.space_group_name_H-M   'P 1'
#
loop_
_entity.id
_entity.type
_entity.pdbx_description
1 polymer ?
#
loop_
_entity_poly.entity_id
_entity_poly.type
_entity_poly.pdbx_seq_one_letter_code
_entity_poly.pdbx_strand_id
1 'polypeptide(L)'
;MDIRSTKRQKREDGADVVAAAARAMEMGVGSQSTAASGFIPSDTFRGAKSGYFFSRGPAGQGYYPDPHSKKPREDRSAVRAKKPEATAPSEPLDAAKLLEHAEKEHAAEADAQIEVLDVRGLKKIVLAFERKLKDNLEARMKYAENPDRFLDSEVELDEEIKKMHALATAPHLYPELVKLKSVPSILGMLSHDNTDIAVDTVAVLNELTDGDVIEECKEEAQALVDELLENNALELLVQNLARLDESVPEEAQGVFNTLGVVENMMEVKPEVGELALGRTKLLKWLLHRVRAKEFDTNKFYASEILSILMQGSESNQKKLGGMNGVDALLQAAAMYKGKEPQMEDEAEMVENVFDALCWAVMPPENKQRFVQAEGVELMILIIKNKKFCRLSAIKALDFALTRCPAGCERFVEVLGLKVLFGTFMGKAKQIAGGRRKMTAEELEEEEQRAVSILASVFLGLSRGSKRDRVGAKFVESEFEKVDRLVELFIKYRKQVTEAEKTYRQELEEDEEEEDEEELLSTRMDAGLFTLQLVALIAGNIWSFGHDGIRNRMRMLLRQNDLSLHLLRDVLQEHHDSIGDGDGVEERDRRRKRIAKLLMTMYEDGEQPTGDVLPSMGEAEPEDAAAAPTEDPAEPEDERIPAADS
;
A
#
# COMPACT_ATOMS: atom_id res chain seq x y z
N MET A 1 37.06 52.62 -25.65
CA MET A 1 35.64 52.32 -25.35
C MET A 1 35.31 50.96 -25.96
N ASP A 2 35.83 49.83 -25.48
CA ASP A 2 35.91 49.29 -24.11
C ASP A 2 34.63 48.58 -23.66
N ILE A 3 34.43 47.35 -24.17
CA ILE A 3 33.64 46.26 -23.58
C ILE A 3 34.42 44.94 -23.82
N ARG A 4 35.72 44.95 -23.49
CA ARG A 4 36.58 43.75 -23.45
C ARG A 4 37.23 43.50 -22.08
N SER A 5 36.90 44.33 -21.08
CA SER A 5 37.47 44.25 -19.72
C SER A 5 36.65 43.40 -18.74
N THR A 6 35.36 43.13 -18.96
CA THR A 6 34.48 42.50 -17.95
C THR A 6 34.25 40.98 -18.10
N LYS A 7 34.92 40.31 -19.06
CA LYS A 7 34.94 38.83 -19.16
C LYS A 7 36.26 38.18 -18.75
N ARG A 8 37.27 38.98 -18.40
CA ARG A 8 38.59 38.49 -17.95
C ARG A 8 38.71 38.41 -16.42
N GLN A 9 37.84 39.11 -15.69
CA GLN A 9 37.88 39.22 -14.22
C GLN A 9 37.01 38.20 -13.46
N LYS A 10 36.38 37.24 -14.15
CA LYS A 10 35.66 36.10 -13.53
C LYS A 10 36.24 34.73 -13.89
N ARG A 11 37.42 34.72 -14.50
CA ARG A 11 38.23 33.51 -14.78
C ARG A 11 39.52 33.44 -13.94
N GLU A 12 39.77 34.44 -13.09
CA GLU A 12 40.97 34.52 -12.24
C GLU A 12 40.72 34.07 -10.78
N ASP A 13 39.47 33.89 -10.34
CA ASP A 13 39.15 33.35 -8.99
C ASP A 13 38.93 31.82 -8.95
N GLY A 14 39.13 31.13 -10.07
CA GLY A 14 38.98 29.66 -10.18
C GLY A 14 40.29 28.88 -10.29
N ALA A 15 41.43 29.57 -10.36
CA ALA A 15 42.74 28.95 -10.61
C ALA A 15 43.64 28.86 -9.36
N ASP A 16 43.32 29.61 -8.29
CA ASP A 16 44.13 29.66 -7.06
C ASP A 16 43.69 28.71 -5.94
N VAL A 17 42.64 27.92 -6.15
CA VAL A 17 42.23 26.86 -5.19
C VAL A 17 42.82 25.49 -5.56
N VAL A 18 43.39 25.34 -6.76
CA VAL A 18 44.04 24.10 -7.23
C VAL A 18 45.57 24.16 -7.10
N ALA A 19 46.15 25.35 -6.93
CA ALA A 19 47.60 25.54 -6.76
C ALA A 19 48.08 25.43 -5.29
N ALA A 20 47.17 25.36 -4.31
CA ALA A 20 47.51 25.18 -2.89
C ALA A 20 47.61 23.71 -2.45
N ALA A 21 47.05 22.76 -3.22
CA ALA A 21 47.12 21.33 -2.93
C ALA A 21 48.38 20.64 -3.52
N ALA A 22 49.10 21.31 -4.42
CA ALA A 22 50.25 20.76 -5.14
C ALA A 22 51.63 21.27 -4.66
N ARG A 23 51.69 22.01 -3.54
CA ARG A 23 52.92 22.60 -2.99
C ARG A 23 53.28 22.16 -1.57
N ALA A 24 52.66 21.09 -1.08
CA ALA A 24 53.02 20.42 0.18
C ALA A 24 53.58 19.00 -0.02
N MET A 25 53.79 18.57 -1.27
CA MET A 25 54.56 17.38 -1.62
C MET A 25 55.90 17.83 -2.21
N GLU A 26 56.98 17.26 -1.68
CA GLU A 26 58.40 17.32 -2.14
C GLU A 26 59.30 18.42 -1.56
N MET A 27 59.89 18.10 -0.39
CA MET A 27 61.33 18.17 -0.07
C MET A 27 61.49 17.65 1.38
N GLY A 28 61.76 16.35 1.61
CA GLY A 28 63.11 15.75 1.81
C GLY A 28 63.63 16.02 3.24
N VAL A 29 64.10 15.09 4.08
CA VAL A 29 64.83 13.82 3.93
C VAL A 29 64.86 13.12 5.32
N GLY A 30 64.85 11.78 5.41
CA GLY A 30 65.44 11.09 6.59
C GLY A 30 64.85 9.75 7.07
N SER A 31 64.98 8.68 6.28
CA SER A 31 65.17 7.26 6.66
C SER A 31 64.37 6.58 7.81
N GLN A 32 63.53 5.60 7.43
CA GLN A 32 63.62 4.14 7.73
C GLN A 32 62.22 3.49 7.53
N SER A 33 62.02 2.78 6.42
CA SER A 33 61.82 1.31 6.38
C SER A 33 60.65 0.77 7.23
N THR A 34 59.53 0.40 6.60
CA THR A 34 59.10 -1.00 6.37
C THR A 34 57.69 -1.05 5.73
N ALA A 35 57.51 -1.95 4.77
CA ALA A 35 56.25 -2.26 4.12
C ALA A 35 55.56 -3.47 4.80
N ALA A 36 54.23 -3.41 4.94
CA ALA A 36 53.27 -4.54 5.05
C ALA A 36 51.84 -3.95 5.06
N SER A 37 51.07 -3.86 3.98
CA SER A 37 50.37 -4.88 3.14
C SER A 37 49.16 -5.55 3.81
N GLY A 38 47.98 -4.97 3.59
CA GLY A 38 46.67 -5.55 3.89
C GLY A 38 45.54 -4.91 3.08
N PHE A 39 45.82 -4.31 1.92
CA PHE A 39 44.79 -3.75 1.04
C PHE A 39 44.44 -4.73 -0.08
N ILE A 40 43.15 -4.94 -0.35
CA ILE A 40 42.66 -5.81 -1.42
C ILE A 40 41.90 -4.94 -2.44
N PRO A 41 42.46 -4.62 -3.62
CA PRO A 41 41.76 -3.84 -4.62
C PRO A 41 40.51 -4.57 -5.12
N SER A 42 39.39 -3.85 -5.26
CA SER A 42 38.17 -4.37 -5.86
C SER A 42 37.30 -3.20 -6.34
N ASP A 43 36.86 -3.26 -7.59
CA ASP A 43 36.11 -2.16 -8.22
C ASP A 43 34.68 -2.03 -7.67
N THR A 44 34.12 -3.12 -7.15
CA THR A 44 32.79 -3.19 -6.53
C THR A 44 32.84 -4.00 -5.23
N PHE A 45 31.85 -3.79 -4.36
CA PHE A 45 31.68 -4.57 -3.13
C PHE A 45 31.24 -6.00 -3.47
N ARG A 46 31.97 -6.99 -3.00
CA ARG A 46 31.73 -8.43 -3.23
C ARG A 46 31.39 -9.18 -1.93
N GLY A 47 30.75 -8.50 -0.98
CA GLY A 47 30.39 -9.06 0.33
C GLY A 47 31.37 -8.66 1.44
N ALA A 48 30.92 -8.79 2.69
CA ALA A 48 31.70 -8.45 3.87
C ALA A 48 32.87 -9.43 4.06
N LYS A 49 34.06 -8.91 4.35
CA LYS A 49 35.25 -9.72 4.67
C LYS A 49 35.60 -9.49 6.12
N SER A 50 35.62 -10.55 6.91
CA SER A 50 35.95 -10.47 8.34
C SER A 50 37.31 -9.79 8.54
N GLY A 51 37.32 -8.71 9.33
CA GLY A 51 38.50 -7.88 9.59
C GLY A 51 38.84 -6.85 8.51
N TYR A 52 37.96 -6.60 7.54
CA TYR A 52 38.16 -5.61 6.48
C TYR A 52 36.89 -4.79 6.20
N PHE A 53 37.06 -3.51 5.92
CA PHE A 53 35.99 -2.64 5.43
C PHE A 53 36.26 -2.23 3.97
N PHE A 54 35.20 -2.13 3.15
CA PHE A 54 35.33 -1.72 1.76
C PHE A 54 35.23 -0.20 1.64
N SER A 55 36.22 0.44 1.02
CA SER A 55 36.25 1.90 0.87
C SER A 55 37.13 2.35 -0.30
N ARG A 56 37.09 3.64 -0.63
CA ARG A 56 38.04 4.32 -1.52
C ARG A 56 39.08 5.04 -0.67
N GLY A 57 40.25 4.44 -0.54
CA GLY A 57 41.34 4.97 0.29
C GLY A 57 42.61 5.28 -0.52
N PRO A 58 43.74 5.50 0.19
CA PRO A 58 45.00 5.94 -0.42
C PRO A 58 45.58 4.98 -1.47
N ALA A 59 45.24 3.69 -1.38
CA ALA A 59 45.72 2.66 -2.30
C ALA A 59 44.72 2.35 -3.44
N GLY A 60 43.61 3.09 -3.52
CA GLY A 60 42.52 2.87 -4.49
C GLY A 60 41.24 2.32 -3.86
N GLN A 61 40.30 1.91 -4.71
CA GLN A 61 39.04 1.31 -4.28
C GLN A 61 39.22 -0.17 -3.94
N GLY A 62 38.77 -0.59 -2.76
CA GLY A 62 38.97 -1.97 -2.31
C GLY A 62 38.73 -2.15 -0.81
N TYR A 63 39.09 -3.31 -0.31
CA TYR A 63 39.00 -3.66 1.11
C TYR A 63 40.25 -3.24 1.86
N TYR A 64 40.07 -2.45 2.91
CA TYR A 64 41.11 -2.03 3.85
C TYR A 64 40.97 -2.82 5.16
N PRO A 65 42.07 -3.14 5.85
CA PRO A 65 41.99 -3.83 7.13
C PRO A 65 41.32 -2.93 8.15
N ASP A 66 40.34 -3.46 8.89
CA ASP A 66 39.67 -2.73 9.95
C ASP A 66 40.53 -2.76 11.24
N PRO A 67 41.08 -1.61 11.67
CA PRO A 67 41.92 -1.53 12.86
C PRO A 67 41.16 -1.79 14.18
N HIS A 68 39.82 -1.82 14.17
CA HIS A 68 38.97 -2.10 15.34
C HIS A 68 38.45 -3.54 15.40
N SER A 69 38.76 -4.38 14.42
CA SER A 69 38.37 -5.79 14.45
C SER A 69 39.22 -6.61 15.44
N LYS A 70 38.57 -7.27 16.41
CA LYS A 70 39.23 -8.19 17.36
C LYS A 70 39.81 -9.38 16.59
N LYS A 71 41.14 -9.56 16.66
CA LYS A 71 41.90 -10.61 15.96
C LYS A 71 41.35 -12.02 16.24
N PRO A 72 41.04 -12.83 15.20
CA PRO A 72 40.94 -14.28 15.33
C PRO A 72 42.34 -14.92 15.38
N ARG A 73 42.50 -16.01 16.15
CA ARG A 73 43.73 -16.80 16.28
C ARG A 73 44.12 -17.42 14.92
N GLU A 74 45.40 -17.28 14.56
CA GLU A 74 45.99 -17.85 13.33
C GLU A 74 46.06 -19.38 13.40
N ASP A 75 45.35 -20.04 12.49
CA ASP A 75 45.51 -21.45 12.17
C ASP A 75 46.63 -21.59 11.12
N ARG A 76 47.75 -22.23 11.49
CA ARG A 76 48.90 -22.45 10.61
C ARG A 76 48.83 -23.84 10.00
N SER A 77 48.35 -23.92 8.76
CA SER A 77 48.71 -25.03 7.87
C SER A 77 49.04 -24.51 6.47
N ALA A 78 50.33 -24.55 6.11
CA ALA A 78 50.77 -24.49 4.72
C ALA A 78 52.07 -25.29 4.56
N VAL A 79 51.95 -26.29 3.68
CA VAL A 79 52.91 -27.32 3.29
C VAL A 79 54.08 -26.72 2.49
N ARG A 80 55.30 -27.26 2.67
CA ARG A 80 56.39 -27.15 1.68
C ARG A 80 56.96 -28.54 1.38
N ALA A 81 56.90 -28.92 0.11
CA ALA A 81 57.34 -30.21 -0.42
C ALA A 81 58.88 -30.38 -0.48
N LYS A 82 59.35 -31.61 -0.22
CA LYS A 82 60.54 -32.23 -0.85
C LYS A 82 60.42 -33.78 -0.81
N LYS A 83 60.99 -34.39 -1.86
CA LYS A 83 60.83 -35.76 -2.41
C LYS A 83 61.69 -36.85 -1.68
N PRO A 84 61.67 -38.15 -2.06
CA PRO A 84 61.36 -39.29 -1.18
C PRO A 84 62.51 -40.31 -0.98
N GLU A 85 62.39 -41.23 -0.01
CA GLU A 85 62.81 -42.66 -0.11
C GLU A 85 62.47 -43.49 1.17
N ALA A 86 61.83 -44.67 0.96
CA ALA A 86 61.81 -45.98 1.68
C ALA A 86 62.05 -46.04 3.23
N THR A 87 61.31 -46.75 4.11
CA THR A 87 60.57 -48.04 4.03
C THR A 87 59.76 -48.30 5.35
N ALA A 88 58.46 -48.63 5.22
CA ALA A 88 57.45 -49.43 6.01
C ALA A 88 57.49 -49.65 7.56
N PRO A 89 56.36 -50.04 8.22
CA PRO A 89 54.96 -49.60 8.07
C PRO A 89 54.28 -49.21 9.42
N SER A 90 53.22 -48.39 9.30
CA SER A 90 52.27 -47.94 10.33
C SER A 90 51.08 -48.90 10.50
N GLU A 91 50.59 -49.07 11.74
CA GLU A 91 49.16 -49.38 11.97
C GLU A 91 48.38 -48.05 12.01
N PRO A 92 47.30 -47.88 11.22
CA PRO A 92 46.55 -46.62 11.18
C PRO A 92 45.41 -46.63 12.22
N LEU A 93 45.36 -45.59 13.06
CA LEU A 93 44.15 -45.19 13.77
C LEU A 93 43.17 -44.58 12.76
N ASP A 94 41.98 -45.16 12.71
CA ASP A 94 40.94 -44.97 11.71
C ASP A 94 40.28 -43.59 11.83
N ALA A 95 40.65 -42.66 10.94
CA ALA A 95 40.10 -41.31 10.87
C ALA A 95 38.58 -41.28 10.65
N ALA A 96 37.99 -42.36 10.11
CA ALA A 96 36.55 -42.48 9.95
C ALA A 96 35.82 -42.60 11.29
N LYS A 97 36.43 -43.25 12.30
CA LYS A 97 35.83 -43.40 13.63
C LYS A 97 35.86 -42.11 14.45
N LEU A 98 36.86 -41.26 14.22
CA LEU A 98 36.94 -39.93 14.85
C LEU A 98 35.94 -38.95 14.24
N LEU A 99 35.71 -39.03 12.92
CA LEU A 99 34.66 -38.28 12.23
C LEU A 99 33.27 -38.75 12.66
N GLU A 100 33.03 -40.05 12.75
CA GLU A 100 31.75 -40.60 13.21
C GLU A 100 31.45 -40.24 14.67
N HIS A 101 32.47 -40.13 15.53
CA HIS A 101 32.29 -39.70 16.92
C HIS A 101 32.01 -38.18 17.00
N ALA A 102 32.68 -37.37 16.18
CA ALA A 102 32.43 -35.92 16.11
C ALA A 102 31.07 -35.60 15.48
N GLU A 103 30.61 -36.37 14.49
CA GLU A 103 29.28 -36.26 13.91
C GLU A 103 28.18 -36.72 14.89
N LYS A 104 28.44 -37.77 15.69
CA LYS A 104 27.51 -38.21 16.75
C LYS A 104 27.48 -37.27 17.95
N GLU A 105 28.61 -36.64 18.30
CA GLU A 105 28.65 -35.60 19.34
C GLU A 105 28.00 -34.30 18.84
N HIS A 106 28.21 -33.89 17.58
CA HIS A 106 27.48 -32.76 16.99
C HIS A 106 25.98 -33.04 16.80
N ALA A 107 25.60 -34.27 16.44
CA ALA A 107 24.20 -34.68 16.35
C ALA A 107 23.55 -34.80 17.74
N ALA A 108 24.29 -35.25 18.76
CA ALA A 108 23.80 -35.30 20.14
C ALA A 108 23.76 -33.92 20.81
N GLU A 109 24.63 -32.99 20.44
CA GLU A 109 24.56 -31.58 20.87
C GLU A 109 23.48 -30.80 20.11
N ALA A 110 23.17 -31.18 18.86
CA ALA A 110 22.02 -30.64 18.11
C ALA A 110 20.67 -31.20 18.60
N ASP A 111 20.62 -32.47 19.03
CA ASP A 111 19.43 -33.08 19.67
C ASP A 111 19.25 -32.65 21.16
N ALA A 112 20.21 -31.96 21.76
CA ALA A 112 20.18 -31.56 23.16
C ALA A 112 19.68 -30.11 23.42
N GLN A 113 19.13 -29.40 22.43
CA GLN A 113 18.65 -28.03 22.58
C GLN A 113 17.27 -27.72 21.97
N ILE A 114 16.40 -28.71 21.82
CA ILE A 114 14.94 -28.46 21.73
C ILE A 114 14.25 -29.44 22.67
N GLU A 115 14.19 -29.09 23.95
CA GLU A 115 13.26 -29.76 24.86
C GLU A 115 11.85 -29.40 24.35
N VAL A 116 11.26 -30.27 23.53
CA VAL A 116 9.92 -30.04 22.95
C VAL A 116 8.98 -29.76 24.10
N LEU A 117 8.43 -28.54 24.12
CA LEU A 117 7.57 -28.10 25.19
C LEU A 117 6.34 -29.00 25.25
N ASP A 118 6.10 -29.62 26.41
CA ASP A 118 4.95 -30.49 26.62
C ASP A 118 3.90 -29.83 27.53
N VAL A 119 2.76 -30.49 27.72
CA VAL A 119 1.67 -30.02 28.58
C VAL A 119 2.12 -29.77 30.03
N ARG A 120 3.13 -30.51 30.53
CA ARG A 120 3.64 -30.31 31.89
C ARG A 120 4.53 -29.06 31.95
N GLY A 121 5.34 -28.84 30.93
CA GLY A 121 6.13 -27.63 30.72
C GLY A 121 5.25 -26.39 30.66
N LEU A 122 4.21 -26.39 29.83
CA LEU A 122 3.20 -25.33 29.77
C LEU A 122 2.61 -25.02 31.15
N LYS A 123 2.14 -26.05 31.88
CA LYS A 123 1.56 -25.87 33.23
C LYS A 123 2.56 -25.26 34.22
N LYS A 124 3.85 -25.60 34.09
CA LYS A 124 4.91 -25.04 34.93
C LYS A 124 5.16 -23.57 34.61
N ILE A 125 5.23 -23.19 33.33
CA ILE A 125 5.39 -21.79 32.88
C ILE A 125 4.23 -20.94 33.38
N VAL A 126 2.99 -21.36 33.10
CA VAL A 126 1.77 -20.65 33.52
C VAL A 126 1.69 -20.51 35.04
N LEU A 127 1.97 -21.58 35.80
CA LEU A 127 1.94 -21.52 37.26
C LEU A 127 3.02 -20.60 37.85
N ALA A 128 4.19 -20.53 37.23
CA ALA A 128 5.27 -19.64 37.65
C ALA A 128 4.87 -18.18 37.44
N PHE A 129 4.34 -17.85 36.25
CA PHE A 129 3.80 -16.53 35.93
C PHE A 129 2.70 -16.11 36.92
N GLU A 130 1.67 -16.94 37.12
CA GLU A 130 0.55 -16.63 38.02
C GLU A 130 1.01 -16.37 39.46
N ARG A 131 2.05 -17.11 39.92
CA ARG A 131 2.64 -16.87 41.23
C ARG A 131 3.36 -15.53 41.30
N LYS A 132 4.21 -15.22 40.32
CA LYS A 132 4.96 -13.95 40.29
C LYS A 132 4.05 -12.74 40.10
N LEU A 133 2.99 -12.88 39.30
CA LEU A 133 1.94 -11.88 39.18
C LEU A 133 1.30 -11.60 40.54
N LYS A 134 0.91 -12.65 41.27
CA LYS A 134 0.33 -12.49 42.60
C LYS A 134 1.31 -11.83 43.59
N ASP A 135 2.57 -12.28 43.61
CA ASP A 135 3.61 -11.73 44.49
C ASP A 135 3.83 -10.22 44.19
N ASN A 136 3.86 -9.84 42.91
CA ASN A 136 3.96 -8.45 42.47
C ASN A 136 2.75 -7.62 42.91
N LEU A 137 1.52 -8.10 42.69
CA LEU A 137 0.30 -7.42 43.13
C LEU A 137 0.28 -7.20 44.64
N GLU A 138 0.67 -8.21 45.43
CA GLU A 138 0.77 -8.10 46.89
C GLU A 138 1.82 -7.06 47.30
N ALA A 139 2.98 -7.03 46.64
CA ALA A 139 4.04 -6.06 46.90
C ALA A 139 3.59 -4.62 46.56
N ARG A 140 2.93 -4.41 45.41
CA ARG A 140 2.35 -3.12 45.01
C ARG A 140 1.26 -2.65 45.97
N MET A 141 0.38 -3.55 46.42
CA MET A 141 -0.64 -3.19 47.42
C MET A 141 -0.03 -2.81 48.76
N LYS A 142 1.05 -3.49 49.18
CA LYS A 142 1.71 -3.25 50.46
C LYS A 142 2.57 -1.99 50.46
N TYR A 143 3.17 -1.65 49.32
CA TYR A 143 4.14 -0.56 49.18
C TYR A 143 3.79 0.41 48.05
N ALA A 144 2.51 0.76 47.89
CA ALA A 144 2.01 1.59 46.77
C ALA A 144 2.80 2.88 46.51
N GLU A 145 3.22 3.58 47.58
CA GLU A 145 3.98 4.85 47.48
C GLU A 145 5.51 4.66 47.40
N ASN A 146 6.02 3.41 47.38
CA ASN A 146 7.46 3.13 47.40
C ASN A 146 7.85 2.12 46.29
N PRO A 147 8.04 2.59 45.04
CA PRO A 147 8.41 1.76 43.90
C PRO A 147 9.64 0.88 44.12
N ASP A 148 10.66 1.39 44.80
CA ASP A 148 11.89 0.65 45.10
C ASP A 148 11.66 -0.67 45.86
N ARG A 149 10.52 -0.81 46.57
CA ARG A 149 10.23 -1.99 47.39
C ARG A 149 9.54 -3.13 46.63
N PHE A 150 9.03 -2.85 45.43
CA PHE A 150 8.41 -3.87 44.58
C PHE A 150 9.14 -4.05 43.25
N LEU A 151 10.24 -3.30 43.01
CA LEU A 151 11.08 -3.44 41.81
C LEU A 151 11.55 -4.88 41.59
N ASP A 152 12.08 -5.56 42.61
CA ASP A 152 12.54 -6.95 42.48
C ASP A 152 11.40 -7.88 42.03
N SER A 153 10.16 -7.64 42.53
CA SER A 153 9.00 -8.42 42.11
C SER A 153 8.49 -8.08 40.70
N GLU A 154 8.77 -6.87 40.20
CA GLU A 154 8.50 -6.51 38.80
C GLU A 154 9.48 -7.21 37.86
N VAL A 155 10.78 -7.20 38.19
CA VAL A 155 11.81 -7.90 37.41
C VAL A 155 11.52 -9.40 37.33
N GLU A 156 11.18 -10.03 38.46
CA GLU A 156 10.83 -11.45 38.48
C GLU A 156 9.55 -11.77 37.68
N LEU A 157 8.57 -10.85 37.65
CA LEU A 157 7.35 -11.01 36.86
C LEU A 157 7.67 -10.90 35.36
N ASP A 158 8.44 -9.88 34.99
CA ASP A 158 8.89 -9.65 33.61
C ASP A 158 9.67 -10.86 33.06
N GLU A 159 10.59 -11.42 33.85
CA GLU A 159 11.31 -12.64 33.48
C GLU A 159 10.38 -13.84 33.21
N GLU A 160 9.26 -13.97 33.92
CA GLU A 160 8.29 -15.04 33.65
C GLU A 160 7.39 -14.75 32.46
N ILE A 161 7.10 -13.49 32.16
CA ILE A 161 6.41 -13.10 30.92
C ILE A 161 7.28 -13.49 29.72
N LYS A 162 8.57 -13.13 29.74
CA LYS A 162 9.51 -13.48 28.66
C LYS A 162 9.66 -14.99 28.44
N LYS A 163 9.52 -15.81 29.47
CA LYS A 163 9.54 -17.27 29.30
C LYS A 163 8.34 -17.81 28.52
N MET A 164 7.26 -17.04 28.37
CA MET A 164 6.12 -17.43 27.54
C MET A 164 6.41 -17.40 26.05
N HIS A 165 7.47 -16.75 25.59
CA HIS A 165 7.92 -16.83 24.18
C HIS A 165 8.12 -18.28 23.72
N ALA A 166 8.50 -19.19 24.63
CA ALA A 166 8.61 -20.62 24.35
C ALA A 166 7.29 -21.29 23.91
N LEU A 167 6.14 -20.65 24.14
CA LEU A 167 4.84 -21.16 23.70
C LEU A 167 4.65 -21.00 22.18
N ALA A 168 5.28 -19.99 21.55
CA ALA A 168 5.20 -19.79 20.11
C ALA A 168 5.81 -20.96 19.33
N THR A 169 6.79 -21.66 19.91
CA THR A 169 7.39 -22.86 19.31
C THR A 169 6.55 -24.13 19.51
N ALA A 170 5.40 -24.04 20.20
CA ALA A 170 4.50 -25.17 20.46
C ALA A 170 3.02 -24.80 20.33
N PRO A 171 2.54 -24.37 19.15
CA PRO A 171 1.15 -23.91 18.96
C PRO A 171 0.09 -24.96 19.26
N HIS A 172 0.41 -26.24 19.07
CA HIS A 172 -0.43 -27.39 19.45
C HIS A 172 -0.87 -27.40 20.93
N LEU A 173 -0.23 -26.59 21.79
CA LEU A 173 -0.58 -26.43 23.19
C LEU A 173 -1.53 -25.25 23.50
N TYR A 174 -1.84 -24.38 22.54
CA TYR A 174 -2.73 -23.23 22.77
C TYR A 174 -4.12 -23.61 23.30
N PRO A 175 -4.77 -24.71 22.85
CA PRO A 175 -6.03 -25.13 23.44
C PRO A 175 -5.92 -25.50 24.92
N GLU A 176 -4.76 -25.96 25.38
CA GLU A 176 -4.51 -26.21 26.81
C GLU A 176 -4.22 -24.91 27.57
N LEU A 177 -3.52 -23.94 26.97
CA LEU A 177 -3.33 -22.59 27.54
C LEU A 177 -4.68 -21.91 27.82
N VAL A 178 -5.62 -22.00 26.86
CA VAL A 178 -6.99 -21.53 26.98
C VAL A 178 -7.72 -22.24 28.13
N LYS A 179 -7.64 -23.58 28.21
CA LYS A 179 -8.25 -24.35 29.32
C LYS A 179 -7.69 -23.99 30.70
N LEU A 180 -6.42 -23.59 30.78
CA LEU A 180 -5.80 -23.13 32.01
C LEU A 180 -6.31 -21.75 32.48
N LYS A 181 -7.08 -21.03 31.65
CA LYS A 181 -7.66 -19.71 31.94
C LYS A 181 -6.62 -18.66 32.32
N SER A 182 -5.47 -18.72 31.67
CA SER A 182 -4.34 -17.81 31.90
C SER A 182 -4.35 -16.58 30.97
N VAL A 183 -5.07 -16.65 29.85
CA VAL A 183 -5.22 -15.53 28.89
C VAL A 183 -5.72 -14.24 29.55
N PRO A 184 -6.72 -14.24 30.45
CA PRO A 184 -7.14 -13.02 31.14
C PRO A 184 -6.03 -12.40 32.00
N SER A 185 -5.21 -13.22 32.67
CA SER A 185 -4.08 -12.77 33.47
C SER A 185 -2.98 -12.16 32.60
N ILE A 186 -2.68 -12.79 31.46
CA ILE A 186 -1.72 -12.27 30.45
C ILE A 186 -2.20 -10.92 29.93
N LEU A 187 -3.45 -10.83 29.48
CA LEU A 187 -4.03 -9.58 28.97
C LEU A 187 -4.09 -8.49 30.05
N GLY A 188 -4.25 -8.85 31.32
CA GLY A 188 -4.19 -7.92 32.45
C GLY A 188 -2.85 -7.17 32.54
N MET A 189 -1.75 -7.75 32.04
CA MET A 189 -0.43 -7.12 32.05
C MET A 189 -0.33 -5.95 31.07
N LEU A 190 -1.18 -5.88 30.04
CA LEU A 190 -1.26 -4.75 29.12
C LEU A 190 -1.65 -3.44 29.82
N SER A 191 -2.32 -3.53 30.97
CA SER A 191 -2.72 -2.37 31.79
C SER A 191 -1.78 -2.11 32.97
N HIS A 192 -0.66 -2.83 33.06
CA HIS A 192 0.30 -2.67 34.16
C HIS A 192 0.92 -1.26 34.16
N ASP A 193 1.17 -0.66 35.34
CA ASP A 193 1.66 0.73 35.42
C ASP A 193 3.09 0.88 34.87
N ASN A 194 3.92 -0.14 35.01
CA ASN A 194 5.23 -0.21 34.36
C ASN A 194 5.03 -0.62 32.88
N THR A 195 5.41 0.27 31.96
CA THR A 195 5.27 0.08 30.51
C THR A 195 6.15 -1.04 29.99
N ASP A 196 7.30 -1.34 30.60
CA ASP A 196 8.18 -2.44 30.20
C ASP A 196 7.44 -3.79 30.22
N ILE A 197 6.74 -4.07 31.34
CA ILE A 197 5.92 -5.28 31.49
C ILE A 197 4.81 -5.35 30.43
N ALA A 198 4.18 -4.20 30.11
CA ALA A 198 3.14 -4.16 29.10
C ALA A 198 3.72 -4.39 27.69
N VAL A 199 4.87 -3.81 27.37
CA VAL A 199 5.57 -3.99 26.09
C VAL A 199 6.02 -5.44 25.91
N ASP A 200 6.61 -6.05 26.94
CA ASP A 200 7.04 -7.45 26.91
C ASP A 200 5.84 -8.40 26.78
N THR A 201 4.69 -8.07 27.39
CA THR A 201 3.43 -8.79 27.17
C THR A 201 2.96 -8.68 25.73
N VAL A 202 3.00 -7.50 25.12
CA VAL A 202 2.65 -7.32 23.70
C VAL A 202 3.60 -8.13 22.81
N ALA A 203 4.89 -8.16 23.11
CA ALA A 203 5.87 -8.95 22.36
C ALA A 203 5.54 -10.45 22.40
N VAL A 204 5.18 -10.99 23.57
CA VAL A 204 4.69 -12.36 23.69
C VAL A 204 3.45 -12.57 22.83
N LEU A 205 2.42 -11.71 22.94
CA LEU A 205 1.20 -11.85 22.14
C LEU A 205 1.48 -11.80 20.63
N ASN A 206 2.42 -10.96 20.20
CA ASN A 206 2.81 -10.84 18.80
C ASN A 206 3.40 -12.16 18.28
N GLU A 207 4.34 -12.75 19.02
CA GLU A 207 4.92 -14.05 18.65
C GLU A 207 3.91 -15.20 18.72
N LEU A 208 2.99 -15.18 19.70
CA LEU A 208 1.97 -16.23 19.79
C LEU A 208 0.99 -16.21 18.62
N THR A 209 0.81 -15.04 18.02
CA THR A 209 -0.12 -14.83 16.90
C THR A 209 0.61 -14.74 15.56
N ASP A 210 1.93 -14.90 15.50
CA ASP A 210 2.71 -14.72 14.27
C ASP A 210 2.20 -15.55 13.08
N GLY A 211 2.36 -15.03 11.86
CA GLY A 211 1.91 -15.67 10.61
C GLY A 211 2.43 -17.10 10.44
N ASP A 212 3.69 -17.37 10.80
CA ASP A 212 4.27 -18.72 10.70
C ASP A 212 3.51 -19.72 11.61
N VAL A 213 3.13 -19.28 12.81
CA VAL A 213 2.33 -20.07 13.75
C VAL A 213 0.92 -20.33 13.21
N ILE A 214 0.32 -19.32 12.58
CA ILE A 214 -1.01 -19.40 11.99
C ILE A 214 -1.02 -20.40 10.82
N GLU A 215 -0.03 -20.36 9.94
CA GLU A 215 0.03 -21.24 8.77
C GLU A 215 0.14 -22.72 9.15
N GLU A 216 0.96 -23.04 10.15
CA GLU A 216 1.19 -24.42 10.60
C GLU A 216 0.03 -25.00 11.43
N CYS A 217 -0.61 -24.18 12.27
CA CYS A 217 -1.57 -24.63 13.31
C CYS A 217 -2.84 -23.76 13.36
N LYS A 218 -3.60 -23.72 12.26
CA LYS A 218 -4.78 -22.86 12.10
C LYS A 218 -5.86 -23.05 13.17
N GLU A 219 -6.19 -24.29 13.55
CA GLU A 219 -7.26 -24.55 14.54
C GLU A 219 -6.85 -24.08 15.95
N GLU A 220 -5.58 -24.25 16.30
CA GLU A 220 -5.03 -23.82 17.58
C GLU A 220 -4.86 -22.30 17.66
N ALA A 221 -4.40 -21.67 16.58
CA ALA A 221 -4.35 -20.22 16.45
C ALA A 221 -5.76 -19.61 16.56
N GLN A 222 -6.75 -20.20 15.87
CA GLN A 222 -8.15 -19.82 15.98
C GLN A 222 -8.66 -19.87 17.42
N ALA A 223 -8.37 -20.95 18.15
CA ALA A 223 -8.79 -21.11 19.54
C ALA A 223 -8.18 -20.05 20.47
N LEU A 224 -6.92 -19.66 20.23
CA LEU A 224 -6.28 -18.58 20.98
C LEU A 224 -6.90 -17.22 20.64
N VAL A 225 -7.10 -16.91 19.35
CA VAL A 225 -7.70 -15.64 18.90
C VAL A 225 -9.12 -15.48 19.43
N ASP A 226 -9.91 -16.57 19.46
CA ASP A 226 -11.24 -16.57 20.07
C ASP A 226 -11.20 -16.19 21.55
N GLU A 227 -10.33 -16.84 22.33
CA GLU A 227 -10.17 -16.52 23.76
C GLU A 227 -9.65 -15.08 23.96
N LEU A 228 -8.76 -14.58 23.11
CA LEU A 228 -8.29 -13.19 23.15
C LEU A 228 -9.45 -12.20 22.92
N LEU A 229 -10.30 -12.46 21.93
CA LEU A 229 -11.46 -11.62 21.62
C LEU A 229 -12.52 -11.65 22.73
N GLU A 230 -12.78 -12.81 23.33
CA GLU A 230 -13.70 -12.96 24.47
C GLU A 230 -13.23 -12.17 25.70
N ASN A 231 -11.92 -11.99 25.86
CA ASN A 231 -11.31 -11.25 26.96
C ASN A 231 -10.92 -9.80 26.63
N ASN A 232 -11.50 -9.21 25.59
CA ASN A 232 -11.32 -7.80 25.19
C ASN A 232 -9.86 -7.42 24.88
N ALA A 233 -9.10 -8.32 24.24
CA ALA A 233 -7.70 -8.06 23.87
C ALA A 233 -7.55 -6.78 23.04
N LEU A 234 -8.43 -6.54 22.05
CA LEU A 234 -8.36 -5.36 21.18
C LEU A 234 -8.46 -4.06 21.98
N GLU A 235 -9.39 -3.98 22.93
CA GLU A 235 -9.59 -2.82 23.78
C GLU A 235 -8.37 -2.58 24.68
N LEU A 236 -7.81 -3.63 25.26
CA LEU A 236 -6.63 -3.55 26.14
C LEU A 236 -5.37 -3.15 25.36
N LEU A 237 -5.16 -3.74 24.19
CA LEU A 237 -4.06 -3.40 23.28
C LEU A 237 -4.12 -1.93 22.88
N VAL A 238 -5.29 -1.45 22.44
CA VAL A 238 -5.46 -0.05 21.98
C VAL A 238 -5.40 0.95 23.15
N GLN A 239 -5.81 0.55 24.35
CA GLN A 239 -5.60 1.37 25.56
C GLN A 239 -4.12 1.51 25.90
N ASN A 240 -3.36 0.40 25.84
CA ASN A 240 -1.91 0.43 26.05
C ASN A 240 -1.22 1.27 24.97
N LEU A 241 -1.58 1.06 23.70
CA LEU A 241 -1.06 1.83 22.55
C LEU A 241 -1.15 3.35 22.74
N ALA A 242 -2.23 3.83 23.37
CA ALA A 242 -2.48 5.25 23.55
C ALA A 242 -1.59 5.93 24.61
N ARG A 243 -0.91 5.16 25.49
CA ARG A 243 -0.03 5.69 26.54
C ARG A 243 1.46 5.53 26.25
N LEU A 244 1.83 4.74 25.24
CA LEU A 244 3.23 4.51 24.86
C LEU A 244 3.84 5.78 24.23
N ASP A 245 5.09 6.08 24.57
CA ASP A 245 5.91 7.16 24.05
C ASP A 245 6.93 6.63 23.04
N GLU A 246 6.65 6.85 21.75
CA GLU A 246 7.51 6.41 20.64
C GLU A 246 8.91 7.09 20.61
N SER A 247 9.18 8.06 21.49
CA SER A 247 10.55 8.58 21.66
C SER A 247 11.45 7.62 22.46
N VAL A 248 10.85 6.67 23.18
CA VAL A 248 11.53 5.56 23.86
C VAL A 248 11.59 4.36 22.91
N PRO A 249 12.79 3.84 22.56
CA PRO A 249 12.92 2.76 21.58
C PRO A 249 12.12 1.49 21.92
N GLU A 250 12.11 1.11 23.19
CA GLU A 250 11.40 -0.07 23.68
C GLU A 250 9.87 0.10 23.54
N GLU A 251 9.34 1.28 23.88
CA GLU A 251 7.92 1.57 23.72
C GLU A 251 7.53 1.74 22.25
N ALA A 252 8.42 2.27 21.41
CA ALA A 252 8.24 2.30 19.96
C ALA A 252 8.13 0.88 19.38
N GLN A 253 8.92 -0.08 19.88
CA GLN A 253 8.78 -1.49 19.53
C GLN A 253 7.45 -2.07 20.04
N GLY A 254 7.00 -1.66 21.24
CA GLY A 254 5.68 -2.01 21.75
C GLY A 254 4.53 -1.54 20.85
N VAL A 255 4.63 -0.34 20.27
CA VAL A 255 3.69 0.17 19.26
C VAL A 255 3.70 -0.73 18.01
N PHE A 256 4.89 -1.03 17.50
CA PHE A 256 5.06 -1.92 16.34
C PHE A 256 4.40 -3.29 16.56
N ASN A 257 4.74 -3.95 17.67
CA ASN A 257 4.19 -5.26 18.02
C ASN A 257 2.68 -5.20 18.28
N THR A 258 2.15 -4.07 18.78
CA THR A 258 0.69 -3.92 18.97
C THR A 258 -0.04 -3.94 17.63
N LEU A 259 0.52 -3.28 16.61
CA LEU A 259 -0.02 -3.33 15.25
C LEU A 259 0.08 -4.74 14.65
N GLY A 260 1.20 -5.44 14.89
CA GLY A 260 1.40 -6.83 14.49
C GLY A 260 0.40 -7.80 15.08
N VAL A 261 0.11 -7.71 16.39
CA VAL A 261 -0.94 -8.53 17.01
C VAL A 261 -2.29 -8.30 16.32
N VAL A 262 -2.64 -7.06 15.99
CA VAL A 262 -3.91 -6.76 15.31
C VAL A 262 -3.93 -7.33 13.89
N GLU A 263 -2.84 -7.18 13.13
CA GLU A 263 -2.69 -7.77 11.79
C GLU A 263 -2.83 -9.29 11.81
N ASN A 264 -2.03 -9.95 12.63
CA ASN A 264 -2.04 -11.38 12.84
C ASN A 264 -3.44 -11.90 13.18
N MET A 265 -4.15 -11.22 14.10
CA MET A 265 -5.53 -11.59 14.44
C MET A 265 -6.49 -11.41 13.26
N MET A 266 -6.29 -10.42 12.39
CA MET A 266 -7.10 -10.25 11.16
C MET A 266 -6.83 -11.35 10.13
N GLU A 267 -5.59 -11.85 10.04
CA GLU A 267 -5.23 -12.95 9.16
C GLU A 267 -5.94 -14.25 9.57
N VAL A 268 -5.99 -14.54 10.88
CA VAL A 268 -6.78 -15.68 11.40
C VAL A 268 -8.28 -15.45 11.21
N LYS A 269 -8.75 -14.24 11.53
CA LYS A 269 -10.16 -13.86 11.53
C LYS A 269 -10.38 -12.48 10.89
N PRO A 270 -10.80 -12.41 9.62
CA PRO A 270 -11.04 -11.13 8.94
C PRO A 270 -12.05 -10.21 9.64
N GLU A 271 -13.01 -10.79 10.38
CA GLU A 271 -14.00 -10.06 11.20
C GLU A 271 -13.35 -9.17 12.29
N VAL A 272 -12.11 -9.48 12.71
CA VAL A 272 -11.34 -8.66 13.65
C VAL A 272 -11.15 -7.24 13.14
N GLY A 273 -11.02 -7.02 11.83
CA GLY A 273 -10.83 -5.68 11.28
C GLY A 273 -12.01 -4.75 11.58
N GLU A 274 -13.25 -5.24 11.47
CA GLU A 274 -14.44 -4.46 11.83
C GLU A 274 -14.59 -4.33 13.35
N LEU A 275 -14.25 -5.36 14.12
CA LEU A 275 -14.30 -5.31 15.59
C LEU A 275 -13.28 -4.32 16.16
N ALA A 276 -12.05 -4.30 15.63
CA ALA A 276 -10.98 -3.42 16.06
C ALA A 276 -11.39 -1.96 15.90
N LEU A 277 -11.97 -1.58 14.76
CA LEU A 277 -12.48 -0.23 14.59
C LEU A 277 -13.80 0.00 15.33
N GLY A 278 -14.65 -1.02 15.42
CA GLY A 278 -15.96 -1.03 16.08
C GLY A 278 -15.89 -0.70 17.57
N ARG A 279 -15.02 -1.41 18.30
CA ARG A 279 -14.95 -1.42 19.76
C ARG A 279 -13.90 -0.49 20.35
N THR A 280 -12.91 -0.09 19.56
CA THR A 280 -11.74 0.65 20.05
C THR A 280 -11.59 2.04 19.45
N LYS A 281 -10.54 2.76 19.86
CA LYS A 281 -10.12 4.06 19.28
C LYS A 281 -8.98 3.92 18.26
N LEU A 282 -8.72 2.71 17.75
CA LEU A 282 -7.61 2.42 16.83
C LEU A 282 -7.63 3.33 15.59
N LEU A 283 -8.78 3.46 14.93
CA LEU A 283 -8.92 4.33 13.75
C LEU A 283 -8.51 5.79 14.06
N LYS A 284 -8.88 6.31 15.23
CA LYS A 284 -8.50 7.67 15.65
C LYS A 284 -6.98 7.79 15.79
N TRP A 285 -6.36 6.76 16.37
CA TRP A 285 -4.91 6.69 16.56
C TRP A 285 -4.18 6.60 15.22
N LEU A 286 -4.59 5.69 14.32
CA LEU A 286 -4.01 5.53 12.98
C LEU A 286 -4.09 6.82 12.16
N LEU A 287 -5.26 7.47 12.11
CA LEU A 287 -5.44 8.75 11.41
C LEU A 287 -4.60 9.89 12.01
N HIS A 288 -4.31 9.86 13.31
CA HIS A 288 -3.34 10.78 13.91
C HIS A 288 -1.92 10.45 13.46
N ARG A 289 -1.54 9.17 13.49
CA ARG A 289 -0.19 8.71 13.23
C ARG A 289 0.27 8.94 11.80
N VAL A 290 -0.57 8.65 10.80
CA VAL A 290 -0.23 8.85 9.38
C VAL A 290 -0.04 10.33 9.00
N ARG A 291 -0.54 11.26 9.82
CA ARG A 291 -0.34 12.71 9.65
C ARG A 291 0.92 13.25 10.33
N ALA A 292 1.67 12.43 11.05
CA ALA A 292 2.97 12.83 11.60
C ALA A 292 3.89 13.32 10.47
N LYS A 293 4.68 14.37 10.71
CA LYS A 293 5.52 14.97 9.65
C LYS A 293 6.72 14.12 9.29
N GLU A 294 7.40 13.62 10.31
CA GLU A 294 8.58 12.78 10.15
C GLU A 294 8.16 11.38 9.69
N PHE A 295 9.10 10.69 9.05
CA PHE A 295 8.96 9.30 8.65
C PHE A 295 9.69 8.42 9.67
N ASP A 296 9.09 7.27 9.97
CA ASP A 296 9.62 6.22 10.83
C ASP A 296 8.86 4.91 10.54
N THR A 297 9.36 3.79 11.06
CA THR A 297 8.80 2.44 10.81
C THR A 297 7.37 2.28 11.32
N ASN A 298 7.01 2.88 12.45
CA ASN A 298 5.65 2.79 12.99
C ASN A 298 4.64 3.59 12.15
N LYS A 299 5.08 4.70 11.54
CA LYS A 299 4.26 5.44 10.57
C LYS A 299 3.99 4.62 9.32
N PHE A 300 5.03 3.97 8.81
CA PHE A 300 4.93 3.04 7.69
C PHE A 300 3.92 1.95 8.01
N TYR A 301 4.09 1.25 9.12
CA TYR A 301 3.20 0.16 9.49
C TYR A 301 1.77 0.63 9.77
N ALA A 302 1.60 1.79 10.41
CA ALA A 302 0.28 2.39 10.62
C ALA A 302 -0.44 2.72 9.29
N SER A 303 0.30 3.08 8.23
CA SER A 303 -0.31 3.32 6.91
C SER A 303 -0.77 2.02 6.25
N GLU A 304 -0.05 0.93 6.44
CA GLU A 304 -0.37 -0.40 5.93
C GLU A 304 -1.59 -0.99 6.63
N ILE A 305 -1.59 -1.02 7.97
CA ILE A 305 -2.75 -1.46 8.77
C ILE A 305 -3.99 -0.64 8.42
N LEU A 306 -3.86 0.66 8.22
CA LEU A 306 -4.98 1.50 7.80
C LEU A 306 -5.51 1.11 6.41
N SER A 307 -4.63 0.79 5.46
CA SER A 307 -5.01 0.33 4.13
C SER A 307 -5.76 -1.02 4.20
N ILE A 308 -5.19 -2.00 4.93
CA ILE A 308 -5.78 -3.34 5.15
C ILE A 308 -7.17 -3.21 5.78
N LEU A 309 -7.32 -2.41 6.84
CA LEU A 309 -8.61 -2.23 7.52
C LEU A 309 -9.70 -1.62 6.62
N MET A 310 -9.32 -0.86 5.59
CA MET A 310 -10.27 -0.27 4.64
C MET A 310 -10.59 -1.20 3.47
N GLN A 311 -9.71 -2.14 3.15
CA GLN A 311 -9.88 -3.07 2.05
C GLN A 311 -11.06 -4.00 2.33
N GLY A 312 -12.01 -4.07 1.39
CA GLY A 312 -13.14 -5.01 1.47
C GLY A 312 -14.21 -4.72 2.54
N SER A 313 -14.04 -3.72 3.43
CA SER A 313 -15.04 -3.39 4.47
C SER A 313 -15.69 -2.02 4.26
N GLU A 314 -16.91 -2.03 3.71
CA GLU A 314 -17.72 -0.80 3.57
C GLU A 314 -18.06 -0.17 4.92
N SER A 315 -18.24 -1.00 5.97
CA SER A 315 -18.47 -0.56 7.35
C SER A 315 -17.32 0.32 7.85
N ASN A 316 -16.09 -0.17 7.69
CA ASN A 316 -14.88 0.55 8.08
C ASN A 316 -14.69 1.83 7.25
N GLN A 317 -14.91 1.78 5.93
CA GLN A 317 -14.84 2.94 5.05
C GLN A 317 -15.84 4.05 5.48
N LYS A 318 -17.10 3.68 5.77
CA LYS A 318 -18.11 4.63 6.27
C LYS A 318 -17.72 5.22 7.62
N LYS A 319 -17.18 4.39 8.53
CA LYS A 319 -16.71 4.84 9.85
C LYS A 319 -15.56 5.82 9.75
N LEU A 320 -14.57 5.54 8.89
CA LEU A 320 -13.47 6.45 8.58
C LEU A 320 -13.99 7.81 8.11
N GLY A 321 -14.93 7.80 7.16
CA GLY A 321 -15.57 9.03 6.70
C GLY A 321 -16.28 9.80 7.81
N GLY A 322 -17.01 9.11 8.70
CA GLY A 322 -17.70 9.72 9.85
C GLY A 322 -16.78 10.39 10.86
N MET A 323 -15.48 10.05 10.85
CA MET A 323 -14.46 10.59 11.75
C MET A 323 -13.54 11.63 11.08
N ASN A 324 -13.99 12.26 10.00
CA ASN A 324 -13.18 13.16 9.16
C ASN A 324 -11.89 12.49 8.64
N GLY A 325 -11.90 11.17 8.46
CA GLY A 325 -10.72 10.43 8.01
C GLY A 325 -10.33 10.74 6.56
N VAL A 326 -11.29 11.11 5.70
CA VAL A 326 -10.99 11.52 4.31
C VAL A 326 -10.11 12.76 4.28
N ASP A 327 -10.43 13.78 5.08
CA ASP A 327 -9.61 14.98 5.22
C ASP A 327 -8.24 14.66 5.84
N ALA A 328 -8.20 13.76 6.84
CA ALA A 328 -6.93 13.34 7.43
C ALA A 328 -5.99 12.64 6.42
N LEU A 329 -6.52 11.77 5.56
CA LEU A 329 -5.77 11.11 4.49
C LEU A 329 -5.32 12.12 3.42
N LEU A 330 -6.18 13.08 3.05
CA LEU A 330 -5.81 14.17 2.14
C LEU A 330 -4.68 15.04 2.70
N GLN A 331 -4.69 15.34 4.00
CA GLN A 331 -3.60 16.05 4.65
C GLN A 331 -2.29 15.25 4.63
N ALA A 332 -2.35 13.95 4.86
CA ALA A 332 -1.19 13.07 4.76
C ALA A 332 -0.61 13.04 3.34
N ALA A 333 -1.46 12.83 2.33
CA ALA A 333 -1.08 12.90 0.92
C ALA A 333 -0.53 14.28 0.51
N ALA A 334 -1.08 15.36 1.06
CA ALA A 334 -0.66 16.73 0.76
C ALA A 334 0.79 17.03 1.18
N MET A 335 1.36 16.28 2.14
CA MET A 335 2.78 16.41 2.51
C MET A 335 3.72 16.05 1.34
N TYR A 336 3.27 15.15 0.45
CA TYR A 336 4.03 14.67 -0.69
C TYR A 336 3.63 15.31 -2.02
N LYS A 337 2.76 16.34 -1.99
CA LYS A 337 2.30 17.03 -3.21
C LYS A 337 3.43 17.55 -4.10
N GLY A 338 4.58 17.86 -3.51
CA GLY A 338 5.78 18.33 -4.20
C GLY A 338 7.07 17.75 -3.64
N LYS A 339 7.01 16.79 -2.70
CA LYS A 339 8.16 16.15 -2.05
C LYS A 339 8.33 14.75 -2.63
N GLU A 340 9.56 14.38 -2.97
CA GLU A 340 9.89 13.00 -3.33
C GLU A 340 10.19 12.21 -2.04
N PRO A 341 9.72 10.96 -1.90
CA PRO A 341 10.17 10.08 -0.83
C PRO A 341 11.69 9.87 -0.94
N GLN A 342 12.37 9.74 0.20
CA GLN A 342 13.82 9.62 0.28
C GLN A 342 14.30 8.16 0.29
N MET A 343 13.42 7.24 0.70
CA MET A 343 13.68 5.80 0.82
C MET A 343 12.47 5.00 0.31
N GLU A 344 12.70 3.71 0.08
CA GLU A 344 11.69 2.78 -0.46
C GLU A 344 10.50 2.63 0.49
N ASP A 345 10.75 2.39 1.78
CA ASP A 345 9.69 2.30 2.79
C ASP A 345 8.86 3.60 2.91
N GLU A 346 9.49 4.78 2.73
CA GLU A 346 8.75 6.05 2.69
C GLU A 346 7.90 6.15 1.43
N ALA A 347 8.36 5.63 0.30
CA ALA A 347 7.61 5.58 -0.94
C ALA A 347 6.39 4.66 -0.82
N GLU A 348 6.57 3.49 -0.23
CA GLU A 348 5.52 2.51 0.05
C GLU A 348 4.50 3.04 1.05
N MET A 349 4.93 3.69 2.13
CA MET A 349 4.04 4.40 3.06
C MET A 349 3.13 5.40 2.33
N VAL A 350 3.68 6.13 1.35
CA VAL A 350 2.88 7.08 0.57
C VAL A 350 1.83 6.36 -0.28
N GLU A 351 2.20 5.26 -0.94
CA GLU A 351 1.24 4.46 -1.71
C GLU A 351 0.15 3.88 -0.81
N ASN A 352 0.49 3.36 0.37
CA ASN A 352 -0.46 2.87 1.36
C ASN A 352 -1.47 3.96 1.78
N VAL A 353 -1.03 5.21 1.96
CA VAL A 353 -1.92 6.35 2.22
C VAL A 353 -2.87 6.62 1.04
N PHE A 354 -2.40 6.51 -0.21
CA PHE A 354 -3.25 6.68 -1.38
C PHE A 354 -4.21 5.51 -1.59
N ASP A 355 -3.82 4.28 -1.29
CA ASP A 355 -4.69 3.12 -1.35
C ASP A 355 -5.78 3.20 -0.29
N ALA A 356 -5.42 3.54 0.96
CA ALA A 356 -6.39 3.85 2.00
C ALA A 356 -7.36 4.98 1.58
N LEU A 357 -6.87 6.01 0.87
CA LEU A 357 -7.72 7.07 0.33
C LEU A 357 -8.66 6.57 -0.78
N CYS A 358 -8.18 5.71 -1.68
CA CYS A 358 -9.00 5.09 -2.73
C CYS A 358 -10.14 4.26 -2.12
N TRP A 359 -9.84 3.42 -1.12
CA TRP A 359 -10.84 2.66 -0.39
C TRP A 359 -11.81 3.57 0.37
N ALA A 360 -11.29 4.60 1.05
CA ALA A 360 -12.09 5.54 1.81
C ALA A 360 -13.12 6.27 0.94
N VAL A 361 -12.84 6.55 -0.33
CA VAL A 361 -13.77 7.25 -1.23
C VAL A 361 -14.67 6.32 -2.04
N MET A 362 -14.72 5.02 -1.73
CA MET A 362 -15.68 4.11 -2.38
C MET A 362 -17.14 4.43 -2.00
N PRO A 363 -17.51 4.61 -0.72
CA PRO A 363 -18.88 4.96 -0.34
C PRO A 363 -19.32 6.34 -0.87
N PRO A 364 -20.57 6.49 -1.35
CA PRO A 364 -21.07 7.75 -1.91
C PRO A 364 -20.93 8.95 -0.97
N GLU A 365 -21.16 8.76 0.33
CA GLU A 365 -21.08 9.82 1.35
C GLU A 365 -19.64 10.33 1.49
N ASN A 366 -18.66 9.44 1.33
CA ASN A 366 -17.25 9.80 1.42
C ASN A 366 -16.75 10.52 0.17
N LYS A 367 -17.31 10.23 -1.00
CA LYS A 367 -17.05 11.05 -2.22
C LYS A 367 -17.49 12.49 -2.01
N GLN A 368 -18.62 12.73 -1.36
CA GLN A 368 -19.05 14.09 -1.01
C GLN A 368 -18.07 14.75 -0.02
N ARG A 369 -17.64 14.02 1.02
CA ARG A 369 -16.63 14.51 1.97
C ARG A 369 -15.30 14.84 1.29
N PHE A 370 -14.87 14.03 0.32
CA PHE A 370 -13.67 14.28 -0.48
C PHE A 370 -13.77 15.59 -1.27
N VAL A 371 -14.92 15.85 -1.91
CA VAL A 371 -15.18 17.11 -2.63
C VAL A 371 -15.19 18.30 -1.67
N GLN A 372 -15.83 18.16 -0.51
CA GLN A 372 -15.89 19.21 0.52
C GLN A 372 -14.52 19.53 1.12
N ALA A 373 -13.64 18.53 1.22
CA ALA A 373 -12.28 18.67 1.72
C ALA A 373 -11.25 19.13 0.65
N GLU A 374 -11.70 19.69 -0.47
CA GLU A 374 -10.86 20.14 -1.59
C GLU A 374 -9.96 19.03 -2.17
N GLY A 375 -10.40 17.77 -2.09
CA GLY A 375 -9.65 16.62 -2.58
C GLY A 375 -9.44 16.66 -4.09
N VAL A 376 -10.43 17.16 -4.85
CA VAL A 376 -10.35 17.30 -6.32
C VAL A 376 -9.22 18.25 -6.71
N GLU A 377 -9.12 19.38 -6.02
CA GLU A 377 -8.10 20.41 -6.21
C GLU A 377 -6.71 19.87 -5.87
N LEU A 378 -6.59 19.16 -4.75
CA LEU A 378 -5.33 18.55 -4.34
C LEU A 378 -4.86 17.52 -5.38
N MET A 379 -5.71 16.60 -5.83
CA MET A 379 -5.31 15.60 -6.82
C MET A 379 -4.86 16.25 -8.13
N ILE A 380 -5.60 17.26 -8.61
CA ILE A 380 -5.22 18.04 -9.80
C ILE A 380 -3.85 18.70 -9.61
N LEU A 381 -3.58 19.26 -8.44
CA LEU A 381 -2.29 19.87 -8.11
C LEU A 381 -1.15 18.83 -8.15
N ILE A 382 -1.34 17.66 -7.54
CA ILE A 382 -0.34 16.59 -7.50
C ILE A 382 -0.04 16.07 -8.92
N ILE A 383 -1.08 15.79 -9.71
CA ILE A 383 -0.93 15.34 -11.11
C ILE A 383 -0.14 16.36 -11.95
N LYS A 384 -0.38 17.67 -11.74
CA LYS A 384 0.33 18.76 -12.43
C LYS A 384 1.81 18.85 -12.08
N ASN A 385 2.19 18.49 -10.86
CA ASN A 385 3.58 18.55 -10.42
C ASN A 385 4.44 17.45 -11.07
N LYS A 386 3.79 16.39 -11.60
CA LYS A 386 4.42 15.28 -12.32
C LYS A 386 5.52 14.56 -11.51
N LYS A 387 5.33 14.42 -10.21
CA LYS A 387 6.28 13.76 -9.29
C LYS A 387 5.84 12.33 -8.96
N PHE A 388 6.51 11.69 -8.00
CA PHE A 388 6.20 10.35 -7.48
C PHE A 388 4.69 10.05 -7.39
N CYS A 389 3.93 10.82 -6.61
CA CYS A 389 2.49 10.59 -6.37
C CYS A 389 1.56 10.83 -7.57
N ARG A 390 2.08 11.04 -8.79
CA ARG A 390 1.25 11.37 -9.97
C ARG A 390 0.24 10.26 -10.27
N LEU A 391 0.69 9.01 -10.26
CA LEU A 391 -0.13 7.85 -10.60
C LEU A 391 -1.19 7.58 -9.50
N SER A 392 -0.76 7.58 -8.25
CA SER A 392 -1.65 7.42 -7.08
C SER A 392 -2.71 8.54 -7.01
N ALA A 393 -2.35 9.77 -7.37
CA ALA A 393 -3.30 10.89 -7.42
C ALA A 393 -4.33 10.78 -8.56
N ILE A 394 -3.95 10.26 -9.73
CA ILE A 394 -4.94 10.02 -10.80
C ILE A 394 -5.86 8.85 -10.44
N LYS A 395 -5.34 7.80 -9.78
CA LYS A 395 -6.12 6.69 -9.25
C LYS A 395 -7.14 7.17 -8.21
N ALA A 396 -6.71 7.92 -7.18
CA ALA A 396 -7.63 8.45 -6.18
C ALA A 396 -8.71 9.37 -6.77
N LEU A 397 -8.35 10.19 -7.77
CA LEU A 397 -9.31 11.04 -8.48
C LEU A 397 -10.32 10.22 -9.30
N ASP A 398 -9.90 9.14 -9.96
CA ASP A 398 -10.77 8.23 -10.70
C ASP A 398 -11.85 7.62 -9.79
N PHE A 399 -11.43 7.08 -8.64
CA PHE A 399 -12.33 6.52 -7.62
C PHE A 399 -13.32 7.57 -7.09
N ALA A 400 -12.83 8.78 -6.78
CA ALA A 400 -13.65 9.87 -6.25
C ALA A 400 -14.69 10.40 -7.25
N LEU A 401 -14.38 10.41 -8.55
CA LEU A 401 -15.27 10.92 -9.59
C LEU A 401 -16.27 9.89 -10.11
N THR A 402 -15.92 8.60 -10.01
CA THR A 402 -16.81 7.50 -10.42
C THR A 402 -18.15 7.61 -9.69
N ARG A 403 -19.24 7.74 -10.45
CA ARG A 403 -20.61 7.89 -9.91
C ARG A 403 -20.78 9.06 -8.93
N CYS A 404 -20.01 10.13 -9.08
CA CYS A 404 -20.12 11.33 -8.26
C CYS A 404 -20.38 12.57 -9.15
N PRO A 405 -21.65 12.92 -9.44
CA PRO A 405 -21.98 14.13 -10.21
C PRO A 405 -21.36 15.41 -9.63
N ALA A 406 -21.46 15.62 -8.33
CA ALA A 406 -20.88 16.77 -7.64
C ALA A 406 -19.36 16.87 -7.82
N GLY A 407 -18.66 15.73 -7.73
CA GLY A 407 -17.22 15.66 -8.00
C GLY A 407 -16.87 15.99 -9.44
N CYS A 408 -17.64 15.45 -10.40
CA CYS A 408 -17.45 15.72 -11.83
C CYS A 408 -17.67 17.20 -12.18
N GLU A 409 -18.70 17.82 -11.59
CA GLU A 409 -18.96 19.25 -11.71
C GLU A 409 -17.81 20.08 -11.14
N ARG A 410 -17.38 19.76 -9.91
CA ARG A 410 -16.27 20.45 -9.26
C ARG A 410 -15.00 20.34 -10.08
N PHE A 411 -14.70 19.16 -10.62
CA PHE A 411 -13.55 18.90 -11.47
C PHE A 411 -13.48 19.83 -12.69
N VAL A 412 -14.62 20.11 -13.34
CA VAL A 412 -14.69 21.05 -14.47
C VAL A 412 -14.55 22.51 -14.04
N GLU A 413 -15.08 22.87 -12.87
CA GLU A 413 -14.96 24.21 -12.28
C GLU A 413 -13.52 24.57 -11.96
N VAL A 414 -12.78 23.65 -11.34
CA VAL A 414 -11.38 23.87 -10.92
C VAL A 414 -10.36 23.61 -12.02
N LEU A 415 -10.78 23.72 -13.28
CA LEU A 415 -9.95 23.61 -14.49
C LEU A 415 -9.26 22.24 -14.67
N GLY A 416 -9.85 21.17 -14.14
CA GLY A 416 -9.33 19.80 -14.23
C GLY A 416 -9.18 19.31 -15.68
N LEU A 417 -10.03 19.77 -16.60
CA LEU A 417 -10.00 19.37 -18.02
C LEU A 417 -8.62 19.59 -18.67
N LYS A 418 -7.89 20.66 -18.33
CA LYS A 418 -6.56 20.89 -18.92
C LYS A 418 -5.57 19.80 -18.50
N VAL A 419 -5.68 19.31 -17.27
CA VAL A 419 -4.81 18.27 -16.72
C VAL A 419 -5.18 16.91 -17.30
N LEU A 420 -6.48 16.56 -17.27
CA LEU A 420 -6.99 15.32 -17.83
C LEU A 420 -6.64 15.16 -19.31
N PHE A 421 -6.91 16.17 -20.15
CA PHE A 421 -6.56 16.09 -21.58
C PHE A 421 -5.04 16.13 -21.83
N GLY A 422 -4.25 16.62 -20.88
CA GLY A 422 -2.78 16.46 -20.93
C GLY A 422 -2.37 15.01 -20.75
N THR A 423 -3.00 14.32 -19.79
CA THR A 423 -2.78 12.90 -19.51
C THR A 423 -3.35 11.99 -20.61
N PHE A 424 -4.60 12.21 -21.04
CA PHE A 424 -5.28 11.46 -22.12
C PHE A 424 -4.48 11.45 -23.44
N MET A 425 -3.81 12.55 -23.76
CA MET A 425 -2.96 12.67 -24.96
C MET A 425 -1.54 12.06 -24.77
N GLY A 426 -1.24 11.41 -23.64
CA GLY A 426 0.05 10.77 -23.38
C GLY A 426 1.25 11.73 -23.31
N LYS A 427 1.02 13.02 -22.94
CA LYS A 427 2.06 14.07 -22.96
C LYS A 427 3.05 13.99 -21.79
N ALA A 428 2.90 13.05 -20.87
CA ALA A 428 3.68 12.95 -19.64
C ALA A 428 4.48 11.65 -19.53
N LYS A 429 5.39 11.41 -20.48
CA LYS A 429 6.22 10.19 -20.51
C LYS A 429 7.39 10.18 -19.50
N GLN A 430 7.47 11.18 -18.64
CA GLN A 430 8.58 11.39 -17.71
C GLN A 430 8.09 12.00 -16.39
N ILE A 431 8.60 11.49 -15.28
CA ILE A 431 8.43 12.07 -13.95
C ILE A 431 9.36 13.29 -13.84
N ALA A 432 8.79 14.46 -13.56
CA ALA A 432 9.52 15.70 -13.42
C ALA A 432 10.33 15.73 -12.12
N GLY A 433 11.65 15.84 -12.23
CA GLY A 433 12.57 15.86 -11.08
C GLY A 433 13.20 14.51 -10.76
N GLY A 434 12.65 13.41 -11.27
CA GLY A 434 13.27 12.09 -11.27
C GLY A 434 14.04 11.81 -12.56
N ARG A 435 15.14 11.04 -12.47
CA ARG A 435 15.78 10.45 -13.67
C ARG A 435 15.02 9.23 -14.21
N ARG A 436 13.96 8.78 -13.50
CA ARG A 436 13.17 7.58 -13.83
C ARG A 436 12.15 7.89 -14.93
N LYS A 437 12.16 7.09 -15.99
CA LYS A 437 11.07 7.04 -16.96
C LYS A 437 9.97 6.15 -16.39
N MET A 438 8.71 6.51 -16.64
CA MET A 438 7.60 5.61 -16.29
C MET A 438 7.74 4.30 -17.06
N THR A 439 7.37 3.20 -16.43
CA THR A 439 7.31 1.88 -17.08
C THR A 439 6.17 1.86 -18.11
N ALA A 440 6.16 0.84 -18.97
CA ALA A 440 5.06 0.69 -19.93
C ALA A 440 3.71 0.48 -19.20
N GLU A 441 3.74 -0.31 -18.13
CA GLU A 441 2.59 -0.59 -17.26
C GLU A 441 2.06 0.67 -16.58
N GLU A 442 2.93 1.52 -16.01
CA GLU A 442 2.50 2.78 -15.38
C GLU A 442 1.88 3.76 -16.38
N LEU A 443 2.38 3.77 -17.63
CA LEU A 443 1.82 4.60 -18.70
C LEU A 443 0.47 4.08 -19.17
N GLU A 444 0.32 2.76 -19.25
CA GLU A 444 -0.94 2.11 -19.60
C GLU A 444 -1.97 2.30 -18.49
N GLU A 445 -1.60 2.13 -17.21
CA GLU A 445 -2.50 2.42 -16.11
C GLU A 445 -2.93 3.89 -16.13
N GLU A 446 -1.99 4.85 -16.26
CA GLU A 446 -2.34 6.26 -16.34
C GLU A 446 -3.29 6.57 -17.51
N GLU A 447 -3.13 5.90 -18.65
CA GLU A 447 -4.03 5.98 -19.81
C GLU A 447 -5.43 5.45 -19.47
N GLN A 448 -5.53 4.27 -18.87
CA GLN A 448 -6.80 3.66 -18.43
C GLN A 448 -7.53 4.57 -17.42
N ARG A 449 -6.83 5.10 -16.42
CA ARG A 449 -7.41 6.03 -15.44
C ARG A 449 -7.90 7.33 -16.10
N ALA A 450 -7.18 7.86 -17.08
CA ALA A 450 -7.61 9.05 -17.82
C ALA A 450 -8.88 8.80 -18.65
N VAL A 451 -9.00 7.61 -19.28
CA VAL A 451 -10.23 7.18 -19.95
C VAL A 451 -11.38 7.07 -18.95
N SER A 452 -11.14 6.43 -17.80
CA SER A 452 -12.16 6.27 -16.74
C SER A 452 -12.66 7.58 -16.18
N ILE A 453 -11.77 8.52 -15.85
CA ILE A 453 -12.14 9.86 -15.41
C ILE A 453 -12.97 10.58 -16.47
N LEU A 454 -12.56 10.51 -17.74
CA LEU A 454 -13.28 11.18 -18.83
C LEU A 454 -14.68 10.59 -19.04
N ALA A 455 -14.83 9.28 -18.97
CA ALA A 455 -16.12 8.59 -19.01
C ALA A 455 -16.99 9.00 -17.80
N SER A 456 -16.43 9.00 -16.59
CA SER A 456 -17.10 9.45 -15.37
C SER A 456 -17.59 10.89 -15.48
N VAL A 457 -16.78 11.80 -16.03
CA VAL A 457 -17.18 13.20 -16.27
C VAL A 457 -18.34 13.28 -17.26
N PHE A 458 -18.35 12.51 -18.35
CA PHE A 458 -19.50 12.50 -19.28
C PHE A 458 -20.77 11.95 -18.65
N LEU A 459 -20.66 10.92 -17.80
CA LEU A 459 -21.78 10.30 -17.10
C LEU A 459 -22.32 11.15 -15.94
N GLY A 460 -21.44 11.85 -15.24
CA GLY A 460 -21.74 12.65 -14.06
C GLY A 460 -22.29 14.03 -14.37
N LEU A 461 -22.01 14.59 -15.56
CA LEU A 461 -22.50 15.91 -15.94
C LEU A 461 -23.87 15.85 -16.62
N SER A 462 -24.79 16.68 -16.12
CA SER A 462 -26.07 16.96 -16.78
C SER A 462 -25.87 17.77 -18.08
N ARG A 463 -26.94 17.88 -18.87
CA ARG A 463 -26.93 18.76 -20.06
C ARG A 463 -26.74 20.21 -19.61
N GLY A 464 -25.77 20.90 -20.19
CA GLY A 464 -25.50 22.29 -19.89
C GLY A 464 -24.05 22.68 -20.14
N SER A 465 -23.70 23.90 -19.73
CA SER A 465 -22.42 24.55 -20.05
C SER A 465 -21.19 23.75 -19.63
N LYS A 466 -21.24 23.03 -18.50
CA LYS A 466 -20.12 22.18 -18.04
C LYS A 466 -19.88 21.02 -19.00
N ARG A 467 -20.93 20.31 -19.43
CA ARG A 467 -20.86 19.22 -20.42
C ARG A 467 -20.43 19.73 -21.79
N ASP A 468 -20.93 20.89 -22.21
CA ASP A 468 -20.54 21.52 -23.48
C ASP A 468 -19.07 21.92 -23.50
N ARG A 469 -18.51 22.37 -22.35
CA ARG A 469 -17.07 22.64 -22.21
C ARG A 469 -16.23 21.37 -22.42
N VAL A 470 -16.70 20.19 -21.99
CA VAL A 470 -16.01 18.91 -22.26
C VAL A 470 -16.09 18.60 -23.76
N GLY A 471 -17.27 18.71 -24.38
CA GLY A 471 -17.46 18.51 -25.81
C GLY A 471 -16.59 19.43 -26.67
N ALA A 472 -16.45 20.70 -26.28
CA ALA A 472 -15.61 21.68 -26.98
C ALA A 472 -14.13 21.25 -27.04
N LYS A 473 -13.61 20.50 -26.05
CA LYS A 473 -12.23 19.98 -26.06
C LYS A 473 -11.96 19.04 -27.25
N PHE A 474 -13.00 18.37 -27.76
CA PHE A 474 -12.90 17.48 -28.92
C PHE A 474 -12.90 18.21 -30.27
N VAL A 475 -13.26 19.49 -30.29
CA VAL A 475 -13.22 20.34 -31.51
C VAL A 475 -11.88 21.08 -31.63
N GLU A 476 -11.21 21.34 -30.52
CA GLU A 476 -9.90 22.01 -30.47
C GLU A 476 -8.81 21.29 -31.29
N SER A 477 -7.88 22.07 -31.86
CA SER A 477 -6.68 21.56 -32.54
C SER A 477 -6.99 20.54 -33.63
N GLU A 478 -7.89 20.88 -34.56
CA GLU A 478 -8.26 20.01 -35.69
C GLU A 478 -8.75 18.61 -35.26
N PHE A 479 -9.50 18.54 -34.16
CA PHE A 479 -10.07 17.31 -33.63
C PHE A 479 -9.03 16.30 -33.10
N GLU A 480 -7.82 16.73 -32.68
CA GLU A 480 -6.74 15.82 -32.22
C GLU A 480 -7.18 14.85 -31.09
N LYS A 481 -8.19 15.20 -30.29
CA LYS A 481 -8.72 14.35 -29.20
C LYS A 481 -9.61 13.24 -29.76
N VAL A 482 -10.29 13.48 -30.89
CA VAL A 482 -11.04 12.46 -31.63
C VAL A 482 -10.04 11.46 -32.23
N ASP A 483 -8.92 11.95 -32.77
CA ASP A 483 -7.84 11.10 -33.27
C ASP A 483 -7.33 10.16 -32.19
N ARG A 484 -7.01 10.73 -31.02
CA ARG A 484 -6.54 9.96 -29.87
C ARG A 484 -7.59 8.96 -29.38
N LEU A 485 -8.86 9.33 -29.34
CA LEU A 485 -9.93 8.42 -28.92
C LEU A 485 -10.05 7.21 -29.85
N VAL A 486 -9.97 7.43 -31.18
CA VAL A 486 -10.03 6.34 -32.16
C VAL A 486 -8.75 5.50 -32.11
N GLU A 487 -7.58 6.10 -31.89
CA GLU A 487 -6.33 5.37 -31.65
C GLU A 487 -6.46 4.42 -30.45
N LEU A 488 -7.00 4.89 -29.32
CA LEU A 488 -7.24 4.06 -28.14
C LEU A 488 -8.25 2.95 -28.40
N PHE A 489 -9.33 3.25 -29.14
CA PHE A 489 -10.32 2.24 -29.53
C PHE A 489 -9.66 1.11 -30.33
N ILE A 490 -8.83 1.46 -31.32
CA ILE A 490 -8.11 0.48 -32.15
C ILE A 490 -7.12 -0.32 -31.29
N LYS A 491 -6.35 0.35 -30.42
CA LYS A 491 -5.37 -0.27 -29.53
C LYS A 491 -6.02 -1.34 -28.65
N TYR A 492 -7.00 -0.96 -27.83
CA TYR A 492 -7.62 -1.89 -26.88
C TYR A 492 -8.46 -2.95 -27.57
N ARG A 493 -9.13 -2.63 -28.67
CA ARG A 493 -9.84 -3.65 -29.46
C ARG A 493 -8.88 -4.70 -29.98
N LYS A 494 -7.71 -4.29 -30.48
CA LYS A 494 -6.69 -5.21 -30.96
C LYS A 494 -6.16 -6.09 -29.82
N GLN A 495 -5.83 -5.52 -28.66
CA GLN A 495 -5.38 -6.27 -27.49
C GLN A 495 -6.40 -7.32 -27.06
N VAL A 496 -7.67 -6.94 -26.92
CA VAL A 496 -8.76 -7.87 -26.54
C VAL A 496 -8.94 -8.97 -27.59
N THR A 497 -9.02 -8.62 -28.88
CA THR A 497 -9.17 -9.64 -29.94
C THR A 497 -7.96 -10.58 -30.05
N GLU A 498 -6.75 -10.09 -29.83
CA GLU A 498 -5.54 -10.92 -29.82
C GLU A 498 -5.52 -11.85 -28.60
N ALA A 499 -5.89 -11.37 -27.41
CA ALA A 499 -5.98 -12.19 -26.21
C ALA A 499 -7.05 -13.30 -26.34
N GLU A 500 -8.25 -12.97 -26.83
CA GLU A 500 -9.30 -13.96 -27.13
C GLU A 500 -8.82 -15.02 -28.12
N LYS A 501 -8.06 -14.60 -29.14
CA LYS A 501 -7.53 -15.52 -30.15
C LYS A 501 -6.48 -16.44 -29.53
N THR A 502 -5.55 -15.91 -28.75
CA THR A 502 -4.52 -16.71 -28.07
C THR A 502 -5.15 -17.72 -27.13
N TYR A 503 -6.10 -17.30 -26.29
CA TYR A 503 -6.83 -18.19 -25.40
C TYR A 503 -7.53 -19.34 -26.15
N ARG A 504 -8.26 -19.05 -27.23
CA ARG A 504 -8.89 -20.10 -28.05
C ARG A 504 -7.89 -21.04 -28.72
N GLN A 505 -6.71 -20.54 -29.09
CA GLN A 505 -5.65 -21.38 -29.66
C GLN A 505 -5.07 -22.34 -28.62
N GLU A 506 -4.89 -21.88 -27.38
CA GLU A 506 -4.43 -22.72 -26.27
C GLU A 506 -5.46 -23.82 -25.94
N LEU A 507 -6.75 -23.48 -25.87
CA LEU A 507 -7.83 -24.47 -25.71
C LEU A 507 -7.85 -25.52 -26.84
N GLU A 508 -7.66 -25.09 -28.09
CA GLU A 508 -7.57 -26.00 -29.24
C GLU A 508 -6.35 -26.93 -29.15
N GLU A 509 -5.23 -26.47 -28.59
CA GLU A 509 -4.01 -27.27 -28.41
C GLU A 509 -4.14 -28.28 -27.25
N ASP A 510 -4.82 -27.89 -26.17
CA ASP A 510 -5.01 -28.71 -24.97
C ASP A 510 -6.29 -29.59 -25.01
N GLU A 511 -7.08 -29.49 -26.09
CA GLU A 511 -8.38 -30.19 -26.27
C GLU A 511 -9.41 -29.87 -25.16
N GLU A 512 -9.37 -28.64 -24.65
CA GLU A 512 -10.26 -28.14 -23.59
C GLU A 512 -11.48 -27.39 -24.15
N GLU A 513 -12.56 -27.35 -23.36
CA GLU A 513 -13.77 -26.59 -23.72
C GLU A 513 -13.64 -25.12 -23.30
N GLU A 514 -14.23 -24.20 -24.07
CA GLU A 514 -14.22 -22.77 -23.74
C GLU A 514 -15.01 -22.50 -22.46
N ASP A 515 -14.34 -21.96 -21.44
CA ASP A 515 -14.98 -21.45 -20.23
C ASP A 515 -15.28 -19.95 -20.42
N GLU A 516 -16.57 -19.59 -20.34
CA GLU A 516 -17.03 -18.21 -20.50
C GLU A 516 -16.49 -17.26 -19.43
N GLU A 517 -16.30 -17.74 -18.19
CA GLU A 517 -15.77 -16.94 -17.08
C GLU A 517 -14.27 -16.65 -17.27
N GLU A 518 -13.51 -17.66 -17.70
CA GLU A 518 -12.08 -17.53 -17.99
C GLU A 518 -11.82 -16.66 -19.24
N LEU A 519 -12.62 -16.84 -20.29
CA LEU A 519 -12.59 -15.96 -21.46
C LEU A 519 -12.88 -14.52 -21.05
N LEU A 520 -13.88 -14.28 -20.20
CA LEU A 520 -14.18 -12.94 -19.71
C LEU A 520 -13.01 -12.37 -18.90
N SER A 521 -12.41 -13.17 -18.00
CA SER A 521 -11.22 -12.75 -17.24
C SER A 521 -10.08 -12.35 -18.17
N THR A 522 -9.78 -13.18 -19.18
CA THR A 522 -8.76 -12.91 -20.20
C THR A 522 -9.03 -11.60 -20.95
N ARG A 523 -10.29 -11.35 -21.32
CA ARG A 523 -10.69 -10.09 -21.99
C ARG A 523 -10.55 -8.89 -21.06
N MET A 524 -10.87 -9.04 -19.77
CA MET A 524 -10.73 -7.99 -18.78
C MET A 524 -9.26 -7.61 -18.58
N ASP A 525 -8.37 -8.60 -18.47
CA ASP A 525 -6.92 -8.40 -18.36
C ASP A 525 -6.34 -7.74 -19.62
N ALA A 526 -6.89 -8.05 -20.79
CA ALA A 526 -6.55 -7.40 -22.06
C ALA A 526 -7.12 -5.98 -22.22
N GLY A 527 -7.86 -5.46 -21.23
CA GLY A 527 -8.37 -4.09 -21.20
C GLY A 527 -9.78 -3.89 -21.77
N LEU A 528 -10.64 -4.92 -21.76
CA LEU A 528 -12.05 -4.83 -22.19
C LEU A 528 -12.80 -3.67 -21.52
N PHE A 529 -12.61 -3.47 -20.21
CA PHE A 529 -13.27 -2.37 -19.51
C PHE A 529 -12.88 -1.01 -20.09
N THR A 530 -11.59 -0.79 -20.38
CA THR A 530 -11.11 0.45 -21.01
C THR A 530 -11.66 0.62 -22.43
N LEU A 531 -11.73 -0.47 -23.21
CA LEU A 531 -12.36 -0.47 -24.53
C LEU A 531 -13.82 -0.02 -24.47
N GLN A 532 -14.60 -0.56 -23.53
CA GLN A 532 -16.00 -0.20 -23.32
C GLN A 532 -16.14 1.28 -22.94
N LEU A 533 -15.27 1.81 -22.08
CA LEU A 533 -15.27 3.22 -21.70
C LEU A 533 -14.87 4.14 -22.87
N VAL A 534 -13.93 3.74 -23.72
CA VAL A 534 -13.59 4.47 -24.95
C VAL A 534 -14.82 4.53 -25.87
N ALA A 535 -15.53 3.42 -26.06
CA ALA A 535 -16.75 3.38 -26.85
C ALA A 535 -17.86 4.25 -26.23
N LEU A 536 -17.98 4.26 -24.90
CA LEU A 536 -18.89 5.14 -24.16
C LEU A 536 -18.59 6.63 -24.37
N ILE A 537 -17.31 7.01 -24.33
CA ILE A 537 -16.89 8.38 -24.64
C ILE A 537 -17.23 8.73 -26.09
N ALA A 538 -16.96 7.81 -27.03
CA ALA A 538 -17.27 8.00 -28.45
C ALA A 538 -18.78 8.21 -28.69
N GLY A 539 -19.64 7.39 -28.08
CA GLY A 539 -21.08 7.56 -28.12
C GLY A 539 -21.53 8.91 -27.52
N ASN A 540 -20.95 9.31 -26.39
CA ASN A 540 -21.22 10.61 -25.78
C ASN A 540 -20.85 11.78 -26.70
N ILE A 541 -19.66 11.76 -27.31
CA ILE A 541 -19.25 12.85 -28.20
C ILE A 541 -20.04 12.85 -29.52
N TRP A 542 -20.45 11.67 -29.99
CA TRP A 542 -21.33 11.51 -31.15
C TRP A 542 -22.70 12.16 -30.92
N SER A 543 -23.21 12.06 -29.69
CA SER A 543 -24.51 12.61 -29.28
C SER A 543 -24.58 14.15 -29.31
N PHE A 544 -23.44 14.86 -29.37
CA PHE A 544 -23.43 16.32 -29.56
C PHE A 544 -23.90 16.76 -30.96
N GLY A 545 -23.96 15.85 -31.94
CA GLY A 545 -24.43 16.19 -33.28
C GLY A 545 -23.47 17.05 -34.10
N HIS A 546 -22.21 17.19 -33.68
CA HIS A 546 -21.24 18.02 -34.40
C HIS A 546 -20.67 17.29 -35.62
N ASP A 547 -21.01 17.76 -36.83
CA ASP A 547 -20.62 17.12 -38.10
C ASP A 547 -19.12 16.90 -38.23
N GLY A 548 -18.29 17.84 -37.78
CA GLY A 548 -16.83 17.70 -37.79
C GLY A 548 -16.32 16.50 -36.99
N ILE A 549 -16.91 16.23 -35.82
CA ILE A 549 -16.52 15.09 -34.97
C ILE A 549 -16.95 13.79 -35.66
N ARG A 550 -18.20 13.73 -36.12
CA ARG A 550 -18.76 12.55 -36.80
C ARG A 550 -17.98 12.20 -38.07
N ASN A 551 -17.66 13.20 -38.89
CA ASN A 551 -16.89 13.02 -40.12
C ASN A 551 -15.47 12.58 -39.83
N ARG A 552 -14.80 13.19 -38.84
CA ARG A 552 -13.44 12.81 -38.44
C ARG A 552 -13.39 11.37 -37.93
N MET A 553 -14.31 10.99 -37.03
CA MET A 553 -14.40 9.63 -36.50
C MET A 553 -14.67 8.59 -37.60
N ARG A 554 -15.67 8.83 -38.47
CA ARG A 554 -15.94 7.94 -39.62
C ARG A 554 -14.74 7.82 -40.57
N MET A 555 -13.99 8.90 -40.76
CA MET A 555 -12.81 8.90 -41.61
C MET A 555 -11.69 8.03 -41.01
N LEU A 556 -11.38 8.21 -39.72
CA LEU A 556 -10.33 7.46 -39.03
C LEU A 556 -10.64 5.97 -38.92
N LEU A 557 -11.89 5.61 -38.64
CA LEU A 557 -12.32 4.20 -38.63
C LEU A 557 -12.11 3.57 -40.01
N ARG A 558 -12.58 4.23 -41.08
CA ARG A 558 -12.41 3.73 -42.46
C ARG A 558 -10.95 3.63 -42.90
N GLN A 559 -10.08 4.51 -42.41
CA GLN A 559 -8.63 4.42 -42.69
C GLN A 559 -7.96 3.19 -42.08
N ASN A 560 -8.58 2.58 -41.07
CA ASN A 560 -8.10 1.38 -40.39
C ASN A 560 -8.97 0.15 -40.71
N ASP A 561 -9.74 0.19 -41.80
CA ASP A 561 -10.68 -0.86 -42.22
C ASP A 561 -11.75 -1.22 -41.17
N LEU A 562 -12.07 -0.27 -40.28
CA LEU A 562 -13.11 -0.39 -39.27
C LEU A 562 -14.36 0.42 -39.67
N SER A 563 -15.50 0.01 -39.10
CA SER A 563 -16.77 0.71 -39.29
C SER A 563 -17.34 1.17 -37.95
N LEU A 564 -18.31 2.09 -38.01
CA LEU A 564 -19.03 2.57 -36.82
C LEU A 564 -19.78 1.43 -36.11
N HIS A 565 -20.12 0.37 -36.83
CA HIS A 565 -20.79 -0.81 -36.29
C HIS A 565 -20.01 -1.44 -35.14
N LEU A 566 -18.69 -1.56 -35.26
CA LEU A 566 -17.86 -2.16 -34.20
C LEU A 566 -17.91 -1.36 -32.89
N LEU A 567 -18.08 -0.05 -32.98
CA LEU A 567 -18.25 0.78 -31.79
C LEU A 567 -19.62 0.59 -31.16
N ARG A 568 -20.66 0.35 -31.98
CA ARG A 568 -22.00 -0.02 -31.51
C ARG A 568 -21.99 -1.40 -30.84
N ASP A 569 -21.27 -2.37 -31.39
CA ASP A 569 -21.16 -3.72 -30.81
C ASP A 569 -20.57 -3.68 -29.41
N VAL A 570 -19.44 -2.98 -29.23
CA VAL A 570 -18.81 -2.82 -27.91
C VAL A 570 -19.75 -2.09 -26.93
N LEU A 571 -20.48 -1.07 -27.37
CA LEU A 571 -21.46 -0.37 -26.55
C LEU A 571 -22.66 -1.25 -26.18
N GLN A 572 -23.12 -2.09 -27.11
CA GLN A 572 -24.22 -3.03 -26.91
C GLN A 572 -23.80 -4.12 -25.91
N GLU A 573 -22.60 -4.66 -26.06
CA GLU A 573 -22.04 -5.60 -25.10
C GLU A 573 -21.87 -4.96 -23.71
N HIS A 574 -21.39 -3.72 -23.63
CA HIS A 574 -21.33 -2.99 -22.36
C HIS A 574 -22.73 -2.77 -21.76
N HIS A 575 -23.73 -2.47 -22.59
CA HIS A 575 -25.12 -2.35 -22.16
C HIS A 575 -25.63 -3.65 -21.54
N ASP A 576 -25.39 -4.78 -22.21
CA ASP A 576 -25.92 -6.09 -21.83
C ASP A 576 -25.22 -6.68 -20.60
N SER A 577 -23.93 -6.38 -20.44
CA SER A 577 -23.11 -6.80 -19.29
C SER A 577 -23.33 -5.99 -18.00
N ILE A 578 -24.11 -4.89 -18.03
CA ILE A 578 -24.42 -4.16 -16.79
C ILE A 578 -25.33 -5.01 -15.89
N GLY A 579 -24.76 -5.51 -14.79
CA GLY A 579 -25.46 -6.25 -13.74
C GLY A 579 -26.20 -5.36 -12.73
N ASP A 580 -26.86 -5.99 -11.76
CA ASP A 580 -27.73 -5.37 -10.73
C ASP A 580 -27.05 -5.24 -9.35
N GLY A 581 -25.73 -5.35 -9.27
CA GLY A 581 -24.97 -5.23 -8.01
C GLY A 581 -25.18 -3.91 -7.26
N ASP A 582 -25.60 -2.84 -7.96
CA ASP A 582 -25.93 -1.53 -7.39
C ASP A 582 -27.45 -1.29 -7.25
N GLY A 583 -28.24 -2.34 -7.41
CA GLY A 583 -29.69 -2.30 -7.48
C GLY A 583 -30.24 -2.23 -8.91
N VAL A 584 -31.45 -2.78 -9.06
CA VAL A 584 -32.16 -2.88 -10.34
C VAL A 584 -32.42 -1.51 -10.97
N GLU A 585 -32.75 -0.50 -10.17
CA GLU A 585 -33.01 0.85 -10.65
C GLU A 585 -31.78 1.52 -11.27
N GLU A 586 -30.60 1.35 -10.65
CA GLU A 586 -29.35 1.90 -11.17
C GLU A 586 -28.92 1.16 -12.44
N ARG A 587 -29.06 -0.17 -12.47
CA ARG A 587 -28.85 -0.97 -13.67
C ARG A 587 -29.69 -0.44 -14.84
N ASP A 588 -31.00 -0.28 -14.64
CA ASP A 588 -31.93 0.13 -15.67
C ASP A 588 -31.67 1.57 -16.13
N ARG A 589 -31.32 2.47 -15.20
CA ARG A 589 -30.90 3.84 -15.49
C ARG A 589 -29.65 3.88 -16.37
N ARG A 590 -28.63 3.07 -16.08
CA ARG A 590 -27.39 2.98 -16.87
C ARG A 590 -27.64 2.40 -18.26
N ARG A 591 -28.38 1.29 -18.32
CA ARG A 591 -28.82 0.66 -19.57
C ARG A 591 -29.57 1.64 -20.46
N LYS A 592 -30.57 2.36 -19.93
CA LYS A 592 -31.34 3.38 -20.65
C LYS A 592 -30.46 4.51 -21.20
N ARG A 593 -29.44 4.95 -20.45
CA ARG A 593 -28.49 5.97 -20.93
C ARG A 593 -27.66 5.48 -22.11
N ILE A 594 -27.10 4.27 -22.04
CA ILE A 594 -26.30 3.70 -23.14
C ILE A 594 -27.19 3.43 -24.36
N ALA A 595 -28.39 2.91 -24.15
CA ALA A 595 -29.39 2.71 -25.20
C ALA A 595 -29.67 4.01 -25.98
N LYS A 596 -29.84 5.12 -25.25
CA LYS A 596 -30.02 6.45 -25.87
C LYS A 596 -28.82 6.86 -26.71
N LEU A 597 -27.59 6.59 -26.26
CA LEU A 597 -26.38 6.88 -27.04
C LEU A 597 -26.33 6.02 -28.31
N LEU A 598 -26.58 4.72 -28.19
CA LEU A 598 -26.65 3.78 -29.31
C LEU A 598 -27.64 4.26 -30.37
N MET A 599 -28.85 4.67 -29.97
CA MET A 599 -29.86 5.18 -30.91
C MET A 599 -29.38 6.41 -31.70
N THR A 600 -28.54 7.28 -31.11
CA THR A 600 -27.98 8.43 -31.86
C THR A 600 -26.94 8.05 -32.91
N MET A 601 -26.42 6.83 -32.86
CA MET A 601 -25.39 6.31 -33.75
C MET A 601 -25.95 5.58 -34.97
N TYR A 602 -27.25 5.26 -34.98
CA TYR A 602 -27.94 4.76 -36.16
C TYR A 602 -28.31 5.92 -37.09
N GLU A 603 -28.14 5.72 -38.40
CA GLU A 603 -28.61 6.68 -39.40
C GLU A 603 -30.11 6.50 -39.66
N ASP A 604 -30.80 7.54 -40.14
CA ASP A 604 -32.23 7.47 -40.48
C ASP A 604 -32.49 6.33 -41.48
N GLY A 605 -33.07 5.23 -41.00
CA GLY A 605 -33.41 4.04 -41.80
C GLY A 605 -32.55 2.79 -41.53
N GLU A 606 -31.46 2.87 -40.76
CA GLU A 606 -30.80 1.68 -40.22
C GLU A 606 -31.61 1.17 -39.01
N GLN A 607 -32.14 -0.05 -39.10
CA GLN A 607 -32.73 -0.71 -37.94
C GLN A 607 -31.64 -1.40 -37.09
N PRO A 608 -31.74 -1.34 -35.76
CA PRO A 608 -30.88 -2.15 -34.91
C PRO A 608 -31.09 -3.63 -35.25
N THR A 609 -30.00 -4.36 -35.49
CA THR A 609 -30.04 -5.79 -35.78
C THR A 609 -30.07 -6.58 -34.46
N GLY A 610 -31.20 -7.21 -34.13
CA GLY A 610 -31.39 -8.04 -32.93
C GLY A 610 -32.50 -7.52 -32.00
N ASP A 611 -32.79 -8.24 -30.92
CA ASP A 611 -33.74 -7.86 -29.86
C ASP A 611 -33.24 -6.63 -29.07
N VAL A 612 -33.10 -5.49 -29.75
CA VAL A 612 -32.59 -4.24 -29.18
C VAL A 612 -33.74 -3.50 -28.51
N LEU A 613 -33.92 -3.84 -27.23
CA LEU A 613 -34.36 -3.02 -26.10
C LEU A 613 -35.86 -2.71 -25.90
N PRO A 614 -36.32 -2.68 -24.63
CA PRO A 614 -37.72 -2.72 -24.27
C PRO A 614 -38.45 -1.43 -24.67
N SER A 615 -39.74 -1.59 -24.97
CA SER A 615 -40.76 -0.55 -25.10
C SER A 615 -40.42 0.68 -24.25
N MET A 616 -40.03 1.78 -24.91
CA MET A 616 -40.01 3.12 -24.32
C MET A 616 -41.47 3.46 -23.93
N GLY A 617 -41.89 2.99 -22.77
CA GLY A 617 -43.08 3.50 -22.09
C GLY A 617 -42.87 5.00 -21.87
N GLU A 618 -43.84 5.75 -22.36
CA GLU A 618 -44.10 7.19 -22.24
C GLU A 618 -43.01 8.04 -21.56
N ALA A 619 -42.56 9.07 -22.28
CA ALA A 619 -41.70 10.12 -21.76
C ALA A 619 -42.34 10.82 -20.56
N GLU A 620 -42.04 10.34 -19.34
CA GLU A 620 -42.20 11.16 -18.15
C GLU A 620 -41.12 12.25 -18.14
N PRO A 621 -41.47 13.48 -17.69
CA PRO A 621 -40.52 14.57 -17.64
C PRO A 621 -39.45 14.28 -16.57
N GLU A 622 -38.20 14.18 -16.99
CA GLU A 622 -37.04 14.26 -16.09
C GLU A 622 -36.97 15.67 -15.49
N ASP A 623 -37.48 15.86 -14.27
CA ASP A 623 -36.87 16.68 -13.20
C ASP A 623 -37.86 16.75 -12.01
N ALA A 624 -37.71 15.83 -11.07
CA ALA A 624 -38.03 16.08 -9.67
C ALA A 624 -36.78 15.69 -8.89
N ALA A 625 -35.88 16.68 -8.74
CA ALA A 625 -34.94 16.67 -7.64
C ALA A 625 -35.74 16.35 -6.36
N ALA A 626 -35.30 15.34 -5.61
CA ALA A 626 -35.74 15.17 -4.25
C ALA A 626 -35.46 16.49 -3.51
N ALA A 627 -36.52 17.28 -3.32
CA ALA A 627 -36.49 18.38 -2.38
C ALA A 627 -36.17 17.79 -1.01
N PRO A 628 -35.30 18.42 -0.20
CA PRO A 628 -35.17 18.03 1.18
C PRO A 628 -36.55 18.18 1.82
N THR A 629 -37.02 17.12 2.47
CA THR A 629 -38.19 17.18 3.34
C THR A 629 -37.95 18.30 4.35
N GLU A 630 -38.70 19.39 4.21
CA GLU A 630 -38.79 20.43 5.22
C GLU A 630 -39.29 19.78 6.52
N ASP A 631 -38.50 19.93 7.58
CA ASP A 631 -38.91 19.64 8.95
C ASP A 631 -40.24 20.34 9.24
N PRO A 632 -41.19 19.67 9.92
CA PRO A 632 -42.42 20.33 10.32
C PRO A 632 -42.10 21.42 11.33
N ALA A 633 -42.44 22.66 10.96
CA ALA A 633 -42.34 23.85 11.78
C ALA A 633 -42.83 23.59 13.22
N GLU A 634 -41.93 23.78 14.18
CA GLU A 634 -42.29 23.99 15.58
C GLU A 634 -43.14 25.27 15.70
N PRO A 635 -44.25 25.27 16.45
CA PRO A 635 -45.02 26.48 16.67
C PRO A 635 -44.30 27.37 17.69
N GLU A 636 -43.88 28.56 17.24
CA GLU A 636 -43.62 29.68 18.14
C GLU A 636 -44.93 30.11 18.82
N ASP A 637 -44.91 30.12 20.15
CA ASP A 637 -45.23 31.26 21.03
C ASP A 637 -45.91 30.75 22.31
N GLU A 638 -45.19 30.74 23.44
CA GLU A 638 -45.77 31.20 24.70
C GLU A 638 -44.70 31.68 25.67
N ARG A 639 -44.65 33.00 25.77
CA ARG A 639 -43.92 33.79 26.76
C ARG A 639 -44.28 33.36 28.18
N ILE A 640 -43.28 32.94 28.95
CA ILE A 640 -43.38 32.90 30.41
C ILE A 640 -42.74 34.19 30.97
N PRO A 641 -43.47 35.03 31.73
CA PRO A 641 -42.89 36.18 32.39
C PRO A 641 -42.19 35.76 33.68
N ALA A 642 -41.07 36.40 33.98
CA ALA A 642 -40.45 36.38 35.29
C ALA A 642 -41.28 37.20 36.30
N ALA A 643 -41.54 36.66 37.49
CA ALA A 643 -41.34 37.32 38.79
C ALA A 643 -41.89 36.50 39.98
N ASP A 644 -41.10 36.53 41.06
CA ASP A 644 -41.47 36.46 42.49
C ASP A 644 -42.15 35.23 43.07
N SER A 645 -41.37 34.40 43.80
CA SER A 645 -41.50 34.08 45.24
C SER A 645 -40.45 33.05 45.65
#